data_AF-A0AAU7T523-F1
#
_entry.id   AF-A0AAU7T523-F1
#
_cell.length_a   1.000
_cell.length_b   1.000
_cell.length_c   1.000
_cell.angle_alpha   90.00
_cell.angle_beta   90.00
_cell.angle_gamma   90.00
#
_symmetry.space_group_name_H-M   'P 1'
#
loop_
_entity.id
_entity.type
_entity.pdbx_description
1 polymer ?
#
loop_
_entity_poly.entity_id
_entity_poly.type
_entity_poly.pdbx_seq_one_letter_code
_entity_poly.pdbx_strand_id
1 'polypeptide(L)'
;MSAPSEDGPFDILGSKVLLGVQVVDLSRLSTHPIPMIGRGLITVAGQGPTDSNGAGKSSWIAALSLLHADDQWRLTSGAPGAAELLFTAEAAGQEGNWSNVDRGYIVGVFSDPDLTDLDEIEAAAITVWIRINRKASYLDLRWKQGLHIPYGATEAERAAGADALWAALPHSNGRTDFHANKLSQVLYGGQVRCVSFLSTSVRSSPTANLLAEPLNELGPARIFNAIATLTGLDHELEQEQAHRSAEHTQREATKQASADLQRWEQEMATVEAGILQRAAAREALAAAKESWQARNARHLLDGSARNAEIVQELAGLAERVAEQEARKEAIEAEIDAFGNEENLLRDVQLTRQERDKLDARDRELDLAQRSVREQLERLGQEHRRLLDAGRSADGRDLAAAAEEQAEARAVLEEHIGRDHAARSAVDHATAELREAESGQTVSAPQQQVLENAGIECGALTDITELAESERAEWEPRLAPYREAVVIDAGDAQLASTALADAGYAGFLLVLANRPGAKASKKRGPQSADKRFVLDGFFAAIGERATKDSIDDAAGVVAVGQFDEPITGRTARIEAARRRLEAAVEARAEAAAALEQARSRVEQAERRTAAARALADAESVQEQILALRETVDRHETDRDSLAPQLQAAKESAEAAAGQQLVRDERLKNLEATRRDHDRVLDDLTGRKLALCEEQTTLDLAGRAAAWGGTPEDAEAFLVELPDDAQRRTIADWNHQACTQLDDVIRRCFPNARSREEIPTELWEILNGPDGWTNGTLGDRVGLVPALHRTLSSHLAQHETFDSLQQQQIASQRAERNAALERAREGLAEAESTARAHRASLADGIKARLRLVSQEFDRLDQQYGGYGAKLEFPEPDPPAEPDKPWRWTVTPKWRRSEGGPFSAFNVKGNTAQMDEKAVKLVCAAALAGGSDRPLLLILDELGRNLGSQHRREAVALFEQIGRDRNITVIGALQDDMERYALASSRLYVKLRRSSDTMPYNQAPVVKGNEDNAARVELLREWMTSYRGSTPTLELASPTLT
;
A
#
# COMPACT_ATOMS: atom_id res chain seq x y z
N MET A 1 52.58 7.11 -25.09
CA MET A 1 52.25 7.36 -23.66
C MET A 1 51.11 8.35 -23.62
N SER A 2 49.90 7.81 -23.61
CA SER A 2 48.65 8.57 -23.53
C SER A 2 48.06 8.21 -22.19
N ALA A 3 47.92 9.18 -21.29
CA ALA A 3 47.30 8.95 -20.00
C ALA A 3 45.86 8.44 -20.22
N PRO A 4 45.43 7.34 -19.57
CA PRO A 4 44.06 6.91 -19.68
C PRO A 4 43.18 7.92 -18.92
N SER A 5 42.09 8.31 -19.58
CA SER A 5 41.08 9.25 -19.11
C SER A 5 40.45 8.81 -17.80
N GLU A 6 40.19 9.80 -16.93
CA GLU A 6 39.33 9.68 -15.77
C GLU A 6 37.90 9.30 -16.21
N ASP A 7 37.51 8.03 -16.04
CA ASP A 7 36.11 7.62 -15.92
C ASP A 7 35.89 7.06 -14.51
N GLY A 8 35.07 7.74 -13.71
CA GLY A 8 34.51 7.21 -12.47
C GLY A 8 33.01 7.49 -12.42
N PRO A 9 32.18 6.73 -11.63
CA PRO A 9 32.58 5.90 -10.49
C PRO A 9 31.70 4.61 -10.33
N PHE A 10 31.82 3.50 -11.06
CA PHE A 10 32.98 2.76 -11.53
C PHE A 10 32.52 1.70 -12.55
N ASP A 11 33.45 1.19 -13.36
CA ASP A 11 33.34 0.02 -14.24
C ASP A 11 34.73 -0.62 -14.29
N ILE A 12 35.09 -1.33 -13.22
CA ILE A 12 36.49 -1.70 -12.95
C ILE A 12 37.03 -2.72 -13.98
N LEU A 13 36.19 -3.64 -14.45
CA LEU A 13 36.63 -4.73 -15.32
C LEU A 13 36.48 -4.41 -16.81
N GLY A 14 35.56 -3.53 -17.22
CA GLY A 14 35.36 -3.14 -18.61
C GLY A 14 35.28 -4.33 -19.59
N SER A 15 36.24 -4.44 -20.50
CA SER A 15 36.34 -5.52 -21.50
C SER A 15 37.14 -6.76 -21.05
N LYS A 16 37.67 -6.79 -19.82
CA LYS A 16 38.53 -7.90 -19.34
C LYS A 16 37.75 -9.19 -19.10
N VAL A 17 38.33 -10.34 -19.46
CA VAL A 17 37.73 -11.67 -19.26
C VAL A 17 38.39 -12.41 -18.09
N LEU A 18 37.68 -13.40 -17.53
CA LEU A 18 38.20 -14.25 -16.47
C LEU A 18 39.33 -15.17 -17.02
N LEU A 19 40.53 -15.02 -16.48
CA LEU A 19 41.70 -15.86 -16.79
C LEU A 19 42.01 -16.89 -15.71
N GLY A 20 41.44 -16.74 -14.52
CA GLY A 20 41.67 -17.67 -13.44
C GLY A 20 40.68 -17.48 -12.30
N VAL A 21 40.30 -18.59 -11.66
CA VAL A 21 39.44 -18.56 -10.47
C VAL A 21 40.03 -19.44 -9.38
N GLN A 22 39.94 -18.99 -8.14
CA GLN A 22 40.23 -19.78 -6.95
C GLN A 22 39.08 -19.58 -5.95
N VAL A 23 38.60 -20.67 -5.38
CA VAL A 23 37.55 -20.66 -4.36
C VAL A 23 38.12 -21.21 -3.05
N VAL A 24 37.70 -20.65 -1.92
CA VAL A 24 38.16 -21.07 -0.60
C VAL A 24 36.95 -21.19 0.31
N ASP A 25 36.80 -22.34 0.97
CA ASP A 25 35.69 -22.62 1.90
C ASP A 25 34.28 -22.52 1.28
N LEU A 26 34.18 -22.84 -0.02
CA LEU A 26 32.91 -22.93 -0.75
C LEU A 26 32.56 -24.38 -1.07
N SER A 27 31.41 -24.84 -0.59
CA SER A 27 30.90 -26.22 -0.74
C SER A 27 32.05 -27.21 -0.52
N ARG A 28 32.16 -28.28 -1.32
CA ARG A 28 33.26 -29.25 -1.26
C ARG A 28 34.41 -28.91 -2.22
N LEU A 29 34.47 -27.68 -2.75
CA LEU A 29 35.41 -27.32 -3.81
C LEU A 29 36.84 -27.21 -3.27
N SER A 30 37.81 -27.65 -4.07
CA SER A 30 39.23 -27.55 -3.68
C SER A 30 39.73 -26.11 -3.78
N THR A 31 40.66 -25.75 -2.91
CA THR A 31 41.37 -24.47 -2.88
C THR A 31 42.40 -24.25 -3.99
N HIS A 32 42.49 -25.14 -4.99
CA HIS A 32 43.45 -25.00 -6.08
C HIS A 32 42.98 -23.93 -7.09
N PRO A 33 43.89 -23.09 -7.61
CA PRO A 33 43.55 -22.17 -8.69
C PRO A 33 43.24 -22.95 -9.98
N ILE A 34 42.20 -22.52 -10.69
CA ILE A 34 41.75 -23.08 -11.96
C ILE A 34 41.99 -22.02 -13.04
N PRO A 35 42.91 -22.26 -14.00
CA PRO A 35 43.08 -21.37 -15.13
C PRO A 35 41.84 -21.41 -16.03
N MET A 36 41.45 -20.25 -16.55
CA MET A 36 40.27 -20.04 -17.38
C MET A 36 40.69 -19.44 -18.72
N ILE A 37 39.88 -19.69 -19.74
CA ILE A 37 40.05 -19.06 -21.06
C ILE A 37 38.75 -18.36 -21.45
N GLY A 38 38.86 -17.19 -22.08
CA GLY A 38 37.71 -16.48 -22.60
C GLY A 38 37.30 -16.97 -24.00
N ARG A 39 36.04 -16.75 -24.36
CA ARG A 39 35.41 -17.00 -25.67
C ARG A 39 35.32 -18.49 -26.04
N GLY A 40 34.11 -18.96 -26.34
CA GLY A 40 33.83 -20.35 -26.70
C GLY A 40 33.34 -21.21 -25.53
N LEU A 41 33.31 -22.53 -25.74
CA LEU A 41 32.74 -23.49 -24.79
C LEU A 41 33.78 -24.02 -23.79
N ILE A 42 33.50 -23.82 -22.51
CA ILE A 42 34.14 -24.46 -21.36
C ILE A 42 33.20 -25.53 -20.83
N THR A 43 33.72 -26.72 -20.57
CA THR A 43 32.92 -27.85 -20.07
C THR A 43 33.39 -28.28 -18.70
N VAL A 44 32.44 -28.51 -17.79
CA VAL A 44 32.67 -28.90 -16.41
C VAL A 44 32.12 -30.31 -16.19
N ALA A 45 33.00 -31.26 -15.95
CA ALA A 45 32.65 -32.63 -15.59
C ALA A 45 32.91 -32.87 -14.10
N GLY A 46 32.25 -33.88 -13.56
CA GLY A 46 32.36 -34.28 -12.17
C GLY A 46 32.74 -35.76 -12.10
N GLN A 47 33.51 -36.13 -11.09
CA GLN A 47 33.78 -37.50 -10.73
C GLN A 47 33.73 -37.60 -9.22
N GLY A 48 32.60 -38.08 -8.69
CA GLY A 48 32.47 -38.42 -7.29
C GLY A 48 32.76 -39.91 -7.03
N PRO A 49 32.67 -40.34 -5.76
CA PRO A 49 32.91 -41.73 -5.37
C PRO A 49 31.86 -42.70 -5.92
N THR A 50 30.60 -42.25 -6.08
CA THR A 50 29.49 -43.08 -6.60
C THR A 50 28.95 -42.55 -7.93
N ASP A 51 28.71 -41.25 -8.04
CA ASP A 51 28.26 -40.55 -9.26
C ASP A 51 28.96 -39.19 -9.41
N SER A 52 28.70 -38.44 -10.47
CA SER A 52 29.30 -37.10 -10.66
C SER A 52 28.60 -35.97 -9.90
N ASN A 53 27.45 -36.21 -9.27
CA ASN A 53 26.65 -35.19 -8.60
C ASN A 53 27.35 -34.71 -7.32
N GLY A 54 28.02 -35.63 -6.62
CA GLY A 54 28.81 -35.32 -5.41
C GLY A 54 30.10 -34.53 -5.64
N ALA A 55 30.47 -34.20 -6.89
CA ALA A 55 31.72 -33.52 -7.23
C ALA A 55 31.65 -31.98 -7.16
N GLY A 56 30.47 -31.39 -6.90
CA GLY A 56 30.33 -29.94 -6.73
C GLY A 56 30.30 -29.11 -8.02
N LYS A 57 29.90 -29.70 -9.16
CA LYS A 57 29.78 -29.01 -10.45
C LYS A 57 28.94 -27.74 -10.35
N SER A 58 27.71 -27.87 -9.82
CA SER A 58 26.75 -26.77 -9.67
C SER A 58 27.26 -25.70 -8.71
N SER A 59 27.92 -26.07 -7.62
CA SER A 59 28.52 -25.10 -6.68
C SER A 59 29.65 -24.29 -7.33
N TRP A 60 30.46 -24.89 -8.21
CA TRP A 60 31.53 -24.18 -8.90
C TRP A 60 31.01 -23.16 -9.91
N ILE A 61 30.05 -23.55 -10.75
CA ILE A 61 29.44 -22.62 -11.69
C ILE A 61 28.60 -21.54 -10.98
N ALA A 62 28.01 -21.85 -9.82
CA ALA A 62 27.32 -20.87 -8.99
C ALA A 62 28.30 -19.81 -8.45
N ALA A 63 29.49 -20.20 -7.99
CA ALA A 63 30.54 -19.26 -7.61
C ALA A 63 30.95 -18.35 -8.78
N LEU A 64 31.05 -18.89 -10.00
CA LEU A 64 31.34 -18.09 -11.19
C LEU A 64 30.21 -17.12 -11.56
N SER A 65 28.96 -17.53 -11.40
CA SER A 65 27.80 -16.65 -11.64
C SER A 65 27.78 -15.47 -10.66
N LEU A 66 28.10 -15.72 -9.38
CA LEU A 66 28.18 -14.70 -8.34
C LEU A 66 29.35 -13.74 -8.59
N LEU A 67 30.51 -14.28 -9.00
CA LEU A 67 31.67 -13.48 -9.39
C LEU A 67 31.35 -12.49 -10.52
N HIS A 68 30.47 -12.89 -11.44
CA HIS A 68 30.04 -12.06 -12.56
C HIS A 68 28.73 -11.31 -12.31
N ALA A 69 28.34 -11.13 -11.05
CA ALA A 69 27.19 -10.31 -10.65
C ALA A 69 25.85 -10.73 -11.29
N ASP A 70 25.60 -12.03 -11.45
CA ASP A 70 24.32 -12.49 -12.00
C ASP A 70 23.15 -12.01 -11.11
N ASP A 71 22.13 -11.39 -11.73
CA ASP A 71 20.97 -10.84 -11.04
C ASP A 71 20.12 -11.92 -10.33
N GLN A 72 20.29 -13.21 -10.68
CA GLN A 72 19.66 -14.32 -9.96
C GLN A 72 19.99 -14.35 -8.46
N TRP A 73 21.11 -13.75 -8.05
CA TRP A 73 21.50 -13.65 -6.64
C TRP A 73 20.74 -12.59 -5.85
N ARG A 74 19.84 -11.81 -6.45
CA ARG A 74 19.10 -10.70 -5.79
C ARG A 74 20.03 -9.75 -5.06
N LEU A 75 21.00 -9.23 -5.80
CA LEU A 75 22.05 -8.33 -5.30
C LEU A 75 21.49 -7.13 -4.51
N THR A 76 20.36 -6.57 -4.97
CA THR A 76 19.65 -5.46 -4.29
C THR A 76 19.12 -5.82 -2.90
N SER A 77 18.78 -7.10 -2.69
CA SER A 77 18.31 -7.64 -1.40
C SER A 77 19.46 -8.12 -0.50
N GLY A 78 20.72 -7.85 -0.87
CA GLY A 78 21.90 -8.24 -0.10
C GLY A 78 22.44 -9.64 -0.41
N ALA A 79 21.87 -10.35 -1.40
CA ALA A 79 22.27 -11.70 -1.82
C ALA A 79 22.37 -12.77 -0.70
N PRO A 80 21.31 -12.96 0.11
CA PRO A 80 21.33 -13.92 1.23
C PRO A 80 21.62 -15.36 0.81
N GLY A 81 21.18 -15.77 -0.39
CA GLY A 81 21.42 -17.12 -0.91
C GLY A 81 22.91 -17.45 -1.14
N ALA A 82 23.80 -16.44 -1.26
CA ALA A 82 25.23 -16.70 -1.39
C ALA A 82 25.81 -17.44 -0.17
N ALA A 83 25.22 -17.28 1.02
CA ALA A 83 25.65 -17.99 2.22
C ALA A 83 25.50 -19.52 2.13
N GLU A 84 24.59 -20.01 1.27
CA GLU A 84 24.39 -21.45 1.02
C GLU A 84 25.55 -22.07 0.22
N LEU A 85 26.40 -21.24 -0.43
CA LEU A 85 27.61 -21.72 -1.09
C LEU A 85 28.74 -22.05 -0.12
N LEU A 86 28.67 -21.61 1.15
CA LEU A 86 29.71 -21.85 2.14
C LEU A 86 29.79 -23.33 2.52
N PHE A 87 31.00 -23.81 2.85
CA PHE A 87 31.18 -25.17 3.36
C PHE A 87 30.35 -25.39 4.65
N THR A 88 29.61 -26.50 4.67
CA THR A 88 28.93 -27.01 5.87
C THR A 88 29.30 -28.48 6.05
N ALA A 89 29.60 -28.87 7.29
CA ALA A 89 29.98 -30.23 7.65
C ALA A 89 28.86 -31.24 7.32
N GLU A 90 27.61 -30.85 7.52
CA GLU A 90 26.40 -31.60 7.13
C GLU A 90 26.39 -31.89 5.63
N ALA A 91 26.38 -30.85 4.79
CA ALA A 91 26.39 -31.02 3.34
C ALA A 91 27.68 -31.66 2.80
N ALA A 92 28.74 -31.82 3.61
CA ALA A 92 29.95 -32.57 3.27
C ALA A 92 29.93 -34.04 3.74
N GLY A 93 28.97 -34.43 4.57
CA GLY A 93 28.93 -35.74 5.23
C GLY A 93 30.08 -35.93 6.23
N GLN A 94 30.51 -34.84 6.88
CA GLN A 94 31.68 -34.78 7.77
C GLN A 94 31.32 -34.29 9.19
N GLU A 95 30.07 -34.51 9.60
CA GLU A 95 29.59 -34.17 10.95
C GLU A 95 30.44 -34.90 12.00
N GLY A 96 31.09 -34.12 12.88
CA GLY A 96 31.98 -34.63 13.94
C GLY A 96 33.47 -34.32 13.75
N ASN A 97 33.95 -34.18 12.51
CA ASN A 97 35.37 -33.88 12.22
C ASN A 97 35.60 -32.43 11.75
N TRP A 98 34.58 -31.79 11.19
CA TRP A 98 34.66 -30.42 10.66
C TRP A 98 33.50 -29.56 11.20
N SER A 99 33.73 -28.26 11.33
CA SER A 99 32.70 -27.28 11.65
C SER A 99 32.28 -26.50 10.40
N ASN A 100 31.09 -25.91 10.44
CA ASN A 100 30.61 -25.05 9.36
C ASN A 100 31.45 -23.76 9.32
N VAL A 101 31.86 -23.31 8.13
CA VAL A 101 32.72 -22.12 7.98
C VAL A 101 31.94 -20.81 8.07
N ASP A 102 32.40 -19.82 8.84
CA ASP A 102 31.66 -18.54 8.98
C ASP A 102 31.73 -17.64 7.73
N ARG A 103 32.78 -17.82 6.93
CA ARG A 103 33.05 -17.06 5.71
C ARG A 103 33.83 -17.90 4.70
N GLY A 104 33.79 -17.49 3.44
CA GLY A 104 34.54 -18.07 2.32
C GLY A 104 34.85 -17.02 1.25
N TYR A 105 35.66 -17.38 0.26
CA TYR A 105 36.16 -16.44 -0.74
C TYR A 105 36.04 -16.97 -2.15
N ILE A 106 35.62 -16.10 -3.06
CA ILE A 106 35.76 -16.28 -4.51
C ILE A 106 36.78 -15.27 -5.01
N VAL A 107 37.86 -15.75 -5.61
CA VAL A 107 38.96 -14.94 -6.13
C VAL A 107 39.01 -15.12 -7.64
N GLY A 108 38.71 -14.04 -8.38
CA GLY A 108 38.73 -14.02 -9.83
C GLY A 108 39.85 -13.14 -10.36
N VAL A 109 40.64 -13.65 -11.30
CA VAL A 109 41.70 -12.90 -11.98
C VAL A 109 41.24 -12.57 -13.39
N PHE A 110 41.15 -11.28 -13.71
CA PHE A 110 40.65 -10.77 -14.98
C PHE A 110 41.77 -10.05 -15.74
N SER A 111 41.89 -10.28 -17.05
CA SER A 111 42.79 -9.51 -17.91
C SER A 111 42.22 -9.41 -19.33
N ASP A 112 42.94 -8.73 -20.22
CA ASP A 112 42.54 -8.60 -21.61
C ASP A 112 42.65 -9.96 -22.33
N PRO A 113 41.58 -10.42 -23.03
CA PRO A 113 41.57 -11.72 -23.70
C PRO A 113 42.64 -11.86 -24.79
N ASP A 114 43.05 -10.76 -25.43
CA ASP A 114 43.87 -10.80 -26.65
C ASP A 114 45.38 -10.78 -26.33
N LEU A 115 45.76 -10.58 -25.06
CA LEU A 115 47.15 -10.65 -24.60
C LEU A 115 47.64 -12.10 -24.49
N THR A 116 48.86 -12.35 -24.98
CA THR A 116 49.49 -13.67 -24.97
C THR A 116 50.80 -13.72 -24.20
N ASP A 117 51.46 -12.57 -23.99
CA ASP A 117 52.69 -12.47 -23.21
C ASP A 117 52.40 -12.34 -21.71
N LEU A 118 53.19 -13.01 -20.87
CA LEU A 118 52.91 -13.09 -19.43
C LEU A 118 53.11 -11.75 -18.71
N ASP A 119 54.13 -10.97 -19.09
CA ASP A 119 54.42 -9.69 -18.45
C ASP A 119 53.32 -8.67 -18.76
N GLU A 120 52.79 -8.70 -19.99
CA GLU A 120 51.64 -7.89 -20.41
C GLU A 120 50.34 -8.33 -19.71
N ILE A 121 50.11 -9.65 -19.58
CA ILE A 121 48.96 -10.21 -18.86
C ILE A 121 48.99 -9.76 -17.40
N GLU A 122 50.14 -9.84 -16.73
CA GLU A 122 50.30 -9.47 -15.32
C GLU A 122 50.10 -7.97 -15.09
N ALA A 123 50.66 -7.12 -15.96
CA ALA A 123 50.47 -5.67 -15.90
C ALA A 123 48.99 -5.26 -16.10
N ALA A 124 48.26 -5.99 -16.94
CA ALA A 124 46.85 -5.72 -17.21
C ALA A 124 45.88 -6.45 -16.26
N ALA A 125 46.38 -7.33 -15.40
CA ALA A 125 45.55 -8.16 -14.53
C ALA A 125 44.88 -7.35 -13.41
N ILE A 126 43.63 -7.71 -13.10
CA ILE A 126 42.89 -7.24 -11.93
C ILE A 126 42.41 -8.47 -11.19
N THR A 127 42.80 -8.60 -9.92
CA THR A 127 42.27 -9.63 -9.03
C THR A 127 41.10 -9.08 -8.22
N VAL A 128 39.94 -9.71 -8.35
CA VAL A 128 38.70 -9.41 -7.66
C VAL A 128 38.47 -10.47 -6.58
N TRP A 129 38.11 -10.01 -5.39
CA TRP A 129 37.79 -10.84 -4.24
C TRP A 129 36.36 -10.57 -3.78
N ILE A 130 35.57 -11.63 -3.71
CA ILE A 130 34.25 -11.61 -3.08
C ILE A 130 34.34 -12.47 -1.82
N ARG A 131 34.18 -11.83 -0.65
CA ARG A 131 34.01 -12.53 0.62
C ARG A 131 32.53 -12.81 0.83
N ILE A 132 32.19 -14.08 1.01
CA ILE A 132 30.85 -14.52 1.38
C ILE A 132 30.84 -14.73 2.90
N ASN A 133 29.89 -14.10 3.59
CA ASN A 133 29.70 -14.27 5.03
C ASN A 133 28.38 -15.02 5.30
N ARG A 134 28.34 -15.83 6.36
CA ARG A 134 27.11 -16.54 6.76
C ARG A 134 26.02 -15.61 7.31
N LYS A 135 26.39 -14.42 7.79
CA LYS A 135 25.48 -13.39 8.31
C LYS A 135 25.63 -12.10 7.51
N ALA A 136 24.61 -11.23 7.55
CA ALA A 136 24.66 -9.92 6.91
C ALA A 136 25.83 -9.05 7.46
N SER A 137 26.60 -8.34 6.63
CA SER A 137 26.56 -8.27 5.16
C SER A 137 27.01 -9.58 4.51
N TYR A 138 26.13 -10.21 3.69
CA TYR A 138 26.43 -11.53 3.11
C TYR A 138 27.57 -11.50 2.09
N LEU A 139 27.82 -10.36 1.45
CA LEU A 139 28.89 -10.18 0.47
C LEU A 139 29.67 -8.90 0.74
N ASP A 140 30.99 -9.00 0.67
CA ASP A 140 31.91 -7.87 0.64
C ASP A 140 32.86 -8.00 -0.56
N LEU A 141 33.10 -6.89 -1.25
CA LEU A 141 33.89 -6.82 -2.47
C LEU A 141 35.19 -6.03 -2.26
N ARG A 142 36.32 -6.63 -2.67
CA ARG A 142 37.62 -5.95 -2.83
C ARG A 142 38.25 -6.26 -4.18
N TRP A 143 39.10 -5.37 -4.69
CA TRP A 143 39.90 -5.65 -5.88
C TRP A 143 41.27 -4.95 -5.83
N LYS A 144 42.22 -5.48 -6.61
CA LYS A 144 43.56 -4.89 -6.74
C LYS A 144 44.18 -5.26 -8.08
N GLN A 145 45.00 -4.37 -8.64
CA GLN A 145 45.78 -4.65 -9.86
C GLN A 145 46.90 -5.68 -9.58
N GLY A 146 47.20 -6.48 -10.59
CA GLY A 146 48.12 -7.62 -10.51
C GLY A 146 47.47 -8.88 -9.95
N LEU A 147 48.27 -9.93 -9.82
CA LEU A 147 47.86 -11.22 -9.25
C LEU A 147 47.89 -11.16 -7.72
N HIS A 148 46.77 -11.47 -7.04
CA HIS A 148 46.70 -11.54 -5.56
C HIS A 148 45.85 -12.73 -5.12
N ILE A 149 46.44 -13.93 -5.08
CA ILE A 149 45.70 -15.17 -4.80
C ILE A 149 46.33 -15.99 -3.65
N PRO A 150 45.57 -16.75 -2.85
CA PRO A 150 46.15 -17.57 -1.78
C PRO A 150 47.09 -18.68 -2.30
N TYR A 151 48.27 -18.77 -1.68
CA TYR A 151 49.26 -19.79 -1.98
C TYR A 151 49.56 -20.68 -0.76
N GLY A 152 49.85 -21.96 -1.02
CA GLY A 152 50.18 -22.96 -0.02
C GLY A 152 50.36 -24.33 -0.67
N ALA A 153 51.22 -25.16 -0.09
CA ALA A 153 51.44 -26.54 -0.54
C ALA A 153 50.27 -27.45 -0.14
N THR A 154 49.58 -27.12 0.95
CA THR A 154 48.39 -27.83 1.42
C THR A 154 47.12 -26.99 1.27
N GLU A 155 45.96 -27.66 1.32
CA GLU A 155 44.64 -27.03 1.30
C GLU A 155 44.44 -26.10 2.50
N ALA A 156 44.83 -26.56 3.69
CA ALA A 156 44.73 -25.78 4.93
C ALA A 156 45.62 -24.53 4.90
N GLU A 157 46.82 -24.60 4.31
CA GLU A 157 47.69 -23.42 4.12
C GLU A 157 47.05 -22.38 3.22
N ARG A 158 46.45 -22.79 2.10
CA ARG A 158 45.75 -21.87 1.19
C ARG A 158 44.51 -21.26 1.85
N ALA A 159 43.74 -22.05 2.59
CA ALA A 159 42.57 -21.55 3.32
C ALA A 159 42.97 -20.54 4.40
N ALA A 160 43.97 -20.87 5.23
CA ALA A 160 44.48 -19.96 6.26
C ALA A 160 45.11 -18.68 5.67
N GLY A 161 45.79 -18.79 4.53
CA GLY A 161 46.39 -17.65 3.83
C GLY A 161 45.36 -16.68 3.25
N ALA A 162 44.14 -17.14 2.93
CA ALA A 162 43.10 -16.30 2.34
C ALA A 162 42.63 -15.17 3.27
N ASP A 163 42.42 -15.47 4.55
CA ASP A 163 42.03 -14.46 5.56
C ASP A 163 43.10 -13.38 5.74
N ALA A 164 44.38 -13.78 5.80
CA ALA A 164 45.50 -12.86 5.94
C ALA A 164 45.63 -11.94 4.70
N LEU A 165 45.47 -12.51 3.51
CA LEU A 165 45.54 -11.76 2.26
C LEU A 165 44.36 -10.80 2.12
N TRP A 166 43.13 -11.24 2.43
CA TRP A 166 41.95 -10.37 2.45
C TRP A 166 42.15 -9.17 3.40
N ALA A 167 42.64 -9.42 4.61
CA ALA A 167 42.91 -8.35 5.59
C ALA A 167 43.97 -7.34 5.11
N ALA A 168 44.93 -7.78 4.29
CA ALA A 168 45.97 -6.93 3.70
C ALA A 168 45.50 -6.15 2.45
N LEU A 169 44.40 -6.55 1.80
CA LEU A 169 43.84 -5.81 0.67
C LEU A 169 43.20 -4.50 1.13
N PRO A 170 43.38 -3.39 0.38
CA PRO A 170 42.73 -2.13 0.70
C PRO A 170 41.21 -2.27 0.60
N HIS A 171 40.49 -1.52 1.44
CA HIS A 171 39.04 -1.43 1.36
C HIS A 171 38.65 -0.67 0.09
N SER A 172 37.73 -1.24 -0.69
CA SER A 172 37.41 -0.73 -2.02
C SER A 172 36.54 0.53 -2.03
N ASN A 173 35.81 0.83 -0.95
CA ASN A 173 35.01 2.05 -0.79
C ASN A 173 35.63 3.00 0.27
N GLY A 174 36.96 3.15 0.22
CA GLY A 174 37.72 4.02 1.12
C GLY A 174 37.87 3.45 2.54
N ARG A 175 36.87 3.68 3.42
CA ARG A 175 36.88 3.17 4.81
C ARG A 175 36.09 1.87 4.99
N THR A 176 35.32 1.47 3.98
CA THR A 176 34.41 0.31 4.01
C THR A 176 34.52 -0.49 2.71
N ASP A 177 33.95 -1.69 2.66
CA ASP A 177 33.85 -2.48 1.44
C ASP A 177 32.53 -2.20 0.71
N PHE A 178 32.49 -2.49 -0.60
CA PHE A 178 31.23 -2.51 -1.33
C PHE A 178 30.47 -3.81 -1.00
N HIS A 179 29.15 -3.72 -0.88
CA HIS A 179 28.28 -4.86 -0.61
C HIS A 179 27.54 -5.33 -1.87
N ALA A 180 26.77 -6.42 -1.74
CA ALA A 180 26.04 -7.07 -2.84
C ALA A 180 25.33 -6.09 -3.80
N ASN A 181 24.59 -5.11 -3.27
CA ASN A 181 23.76 -4.19 -4.05
C ASN A 181 24.54 -3.26 -5.00
N LYS A 182 25.85 -3.11 -4.80
CA LYS A 182 26.73 -2.30 -5.64
C LYS A 182 27.66 -3.14 -6.52
N LEU A 183 27.61 -4.46 -6.42
CA LEU A 183 28.57 -5.35 -7.07
C LEU A 183 28.54 -5.26 -8.60
N SER A 184 27.34 -5.34 -9.21
CA SER A 184 27.16 -5.15 -10.67
C SER A 184 27.56 -3.75 -11.13
N GLN A 185 27.15 -2.72 -10.39
CA GLN A 185 27.50 -1.32 -10.70
C GLN A 185 29.01 -1.11 -10.68
N VAL A 186 29.71 -1.57 -9.64
CA VAL A 186 31.14 -1.31 -9.45
C VAL A 186 32.01 -2.12 -10.40
N LEU A 187 31.76 -3.42 -10.54
CA LEU A 187 32.62 -4.29 -11.37
C LEU A 187 32.36 -4.11 -12.86
N TYR A 188 31.10 -3.90 -13.26
CA TYR A 188 30.65 -4.01 -14.65
C TYR A 188 29.89 -2.77 -15.16
N GLY A 189 29.83 -1.68 -14.39
CA GLY A 189 29.11 -0.46 -14.78
C GLY A 189 27.59 -0.63 -14.83
N GLY A 190 27.05 -1.65 -14.16
CA GLY A 190 25.62 -1.97 -14.17
C GLY A 190 25.15 -2.71 -15.44
N GLN A 191 26.09 -3.16 -16.28
CA GLN A 191 25.81 -3.96 -17.46
C GLN A 191 25.73 -5.45 -17.10
N VAL A 192 24.86 -6.21 -17.78
CA VAL A 192 24.74 -7.66 -17.58
C VAL A 192 25.99 -8.37 -18.12
N ARG A 193 26.76 -8.99 -17.22
CA ARG A 193 27.99 -9.73 -17.56
C ARG A 193 27.79 -11.25 -17.62
N CYS A 194 26.79 -11.77 -16.90
CA CYS A 194 26.56 -13.19 -16.78
C CYS A 194 25.07 -13.52 -16.82
N VAL A 195 24.78 -14.67 -17.44
CA VAL A 195 23.47 -15.28 -17.52
C VAL A 195 23.65 -16.75 -17.18
N SER A 196 23.17 -17.18 -16.02
CA SER A 196 23.30 -18.56 -15.59
C SER A 196 21.99 -19.35 -15.61
N PHE A 197 22.07 -20.65 -15.86
CA PHE A 197 21.07 -21.66 -15.57
C PHE A 197 21.64 -22.48 -14.41
N LEU A 198 21.09 -22.32 -13.21
CA LEU A 198 21.44 -23.10 -12.02
C LEU A 198 20.24 -23.98 -11.61
N SER A 199 20.51 -25.26 -11.33
CA SER A 199 19.48 -26.20 -10.84
C SER A 199 18.91 -25.78 -9.48
N THR A 200 17.70 -26.27 -9.15
CA THR A 200 16.94 -25.87 -7.96
C THR A 200 17.61 -26.17 -6.62
N SER A 201 18.63 -27.04 -6.60
CA SER A 201 19.38 -27.42 -5.41
C SER A 201 20.33 -26.34 -4.88
N VAL A 202 20.57 -25.26 -5.64
CA VAL A 202 21.39 -24.10 -5.24
C VAL A 202 20.55 -22.80 -5.21
N ARG A 203 19.21 -22.92 -5.24
CA ARG A 203 18.29 -21.76 -5.37
C ARG A 203 17.77 -21.26 -4.03
N SER A 204 17.75 -19.94 -3.90
CA SER A 204 16.88 -19.24 -2.93
C SER A 204 15.56 -18.70 -3.55
N SER A 205 15.34 -18.79 -4.87
CA SER A 205 14.10 -18.31 -5.51
C SER A 205 13.88 -18.76 -6.98
N PRO A 206 12.62 -18.91 -7.44
CA PRO A 206 12.25 -19.15 -8.84
C PRO A 206 12.16 -17.84 -9.65
N THR A 207 13.29 -17.33 -10.13
CA THR A 207 13.27 -16.24 -11.14
C THR A 207 13.02 -16.84 -12.53
N ALA A 208 12.20 -16.18 -13.36
CA ALA A 208 11.87 -16.67 -14.69
C ALA A 208 13.10 -16.65 -15.61
N ASN A 209 13.58 -17.81 -16.02
CA ASN A 209 14.72 -17.95 -16.92
C ASN A 209 14.25 -18.76 -18.14
N LEU A 210 14.51 -18.24 -19.35
CA LEU A 210 14.11 -18.84 -20.64
C LEU A 210 14.60 -20.28 -20.83
N LEU A 211 15.64 -20.66 -20.10
CA LEU A 211 16.25 -21.98 -20.18
C LEU A 211 15.85 -22.89 -19.01
N ALA A 212 15.30 -22.35 -17.90
CA ALA A 212 14.98 -23.08 -16.66
C ALA A 212 13.72 -23.95 -16.75
N GLU A 213 12.78 -23.54 -17.58
CA GLU A 213 11.51 -24.22 -17.84
C GLU A 213 11.41 -24.40 -19.37
N PRO A 214 10.83 -25.50 -19.86
CA PRO A 214 10.64 -25.66 -21.30
C PRO A 214 9.75 -24.51 -21.81
N LEU A 215 10.09 -23.99 -22.99
CA LEU A 215 9.59 -22.67 -23.44
C LEU A 215 8.04 -22.57 -23.46
N ASN A 216 7.31 -23.69 -23.56
CA ASN A 216 5.85 -23.80 -23.53
C ASN A 216 5.22 -23.54 -22.16
N GLU A 217 5.97 -23.76 -21.08
CA GLU A 217 5.51 -23.52 -19.70
C GLU A 217 5.70 -22.05 -19.29
N LEU A 218 6.52 -21.31 -20.04
CA LEU A 218 6.73 -19.87 -19.85
C LEU A 218 5.63 -19.06 -20.55
N GLY A 219 4.89 -18.28 -19.77
CA GLY A 219 3.97 -17.29 -20.33
C GLY A 219 4.68 -16.17 -21.11
N PRO A 220 4.05 -15.55 -22.12
CA PRO A 220 4.65 -14.49 -22.95
C PRO A 220 5.25 -13.30 -22.18
N ALA A 221 4.69 -12.95 -21.02
CA ALA A 221 5.22 -11.90 -20.14
C ALA A 221 6.55 -12.32 -19.47
N ARG A 222 6.68 -13.58 -19.07
CA ARG A 222 7.92 -14.12 -18.48
C ARG A 222 9.03 -14.18 -19.52
N ILE A 223 8.69 -14.49 -20.77
CA ILE A 223 9.61 -14.45 -21.91
C ILE A 223 10.12 -13.03 -22.13
N PHE A 224 9.25 -12.02 -22.10
CA PHE A 224 9.67 -10.62 -22.19
C PHE A 224 10.63 -10.25 -21.08
N ASN A 225 10.30 -10.52 -19.81
CA ASN A 225 11.16 -10.16 -18.67
C ASN A 225 12.58 -10.73 -18.83
N ALA A 226 12.69 -12.00 -19.26
CA ALA A 226 14.01 -12.58 -19.49
C ALA A 226 14.77 -11.91 -20.65
N ILE A 227 14.11 -11.52 -21.74
CA ILE A 227 14.72 -10.73 -22.82
C ILE A 227 15.10 -9.33 -22.31
N ALA A 228 14.25 -8.73 -21.47
CA ALA A 228 14.44 -7.39 -20.93
C ALA A 228 15.66 -7.33 -20.01
N THR A 229 15.88 -8.35 -19.16
CA THR A 229 17.11 -8.49 -18.38
C THR A 229 18.33 -8.57 -19.29
N LEU A 230 18.30 -9.44 -20.32
CA LEU A 230 19.43 -9.63 -21.24
C LEU A 230 19.77 -8.40 -22.09
N THR A 231 18.77 -7.60 -22.41
CA THR A 231 18.92 -6.40 -23.25
C THR A 231 19.06 -5.12 -22.43
N GLY A 232 19.03 -5.19 -21.10
CA GLY A 232 19.10 -4.04 -20.20
C GLY A 232 17.84 -3.15 -20.19
N LEU A 233 16.71 -3.63 -20.69
CA LEU A 233 15.43 -2.90 -20.70
C LEU A 233 14.79 -2.79 -19.32
N ASP A 234 15.12 -3.71 -18.40
CA ASP A 234 14.58 -3.68 -17.03
C ASP A 234 14.91 -2.37 -16.31
N HIS A 235 16.16 -1.87 -16.47
CA HIS A 235 16.55 -0.61 -15.86
C HIS A 235 15.79 0.59 -16.44
N GLU A 236 15.49 0.58 -17.74
CA GLU A 236 14.72 1.64 -18.38
C GLU A 236 13.24 1.62 -17.96
N LEU A 237 12.67 0.42 -17.75
CA LEU A 237 11.34 0.25 -17.17
C LEU A 237 11.27 0.70 -15.71
N GLU A 238 12.32 0.45 -14.91
CA GLU A 238 12.44 0.96 -13.54
C GLU A 238 12.54 2.49 -13.50
N GLN A 239 13.32 3.09 -14.41
CA GLN A 239 13.42 4.54 -14.54
C GLN A 239 12.06 5.17 -14.92
N GLU A 240 11.32 4.56 -15.84
CA GLU A 240 9.96 5.00 -16.17
C GLU A 240 9.03 4.93 -14.94
N GLN A 241 9.09 3.82 -14.19
CA GLN A 241 8.32 3.68 -12.97
C GLN A 241 8.68 4.77 -11.95
N ALA A 242 9.97 5.10 -11.79
CA ALA A 242 10.40 6.19 -10.92
C ALA A 242 9.85 7.55 -11.36
N HIS A 243 9.88 7.85 -12.67
CA HIS A 243 9.28 9.07 -13.22
C HIS A 243 7.77 9.13 -12.98
N ARG A 244 7.06 8.01 -13.11
CA ARG A 244 5.62 7.92 -12.82
C ARG A 244 5.32 8.09 -11.33
N SER A 245 6.13 7.54 -10.44
CA SER A 245 5.98 7.75 -9.00
C SER A 245 6.23 9.21 -8.61
N ALA A 246 7.17 9.90 -9.29
CA ALA A 246 7.39 11.33 -9.13
C ALA A 246 6.17 12.15 -9.63
N GLU A 247 5.61 11.82 -10.79
CA GLU A 247 4.36 12.40 -11.31
C GLU A 247 3.21 12.27 -10.29
N HIS A 248 3.02 11.07 -9.74
CA HIS A 248 2.00 10.81 -8.72
C HIS A 248 2.22 11.66 -7.45
N THR A 249 3.47 11.75 -7.00
CA THR A 249 3.83 12.59 -5.83
C THR A 249 3.47 14.05 -6.06
N GLN A 250 3.75 14.60 -7.24
CA GLN A 250 3.37 15.98 -7.60
C GLN A 250 1.84 16.15 -7.70
N ARG A 251 1.12 15.13 -8.17
CA ARG A 251 -0.34 15.15 -8.24
C ARG A 251 -0.96 15.19 -6.84
N GLU A 252 -0.46 14.39 -5.91
CA GLU A 252 -0.90 14.42 -4.51
C GLU A 252 -0.51 15.73 -3.81
N ALA A 253 0.70 16.27 -4.07
CA ALA A 253 1.10 17.58 -3.55
C ALA A 253 0.17 18.71 -4.03
N THR A 254 -0.26 18.67 -5.30
CA THR A 254 -1.21 19.64 -5.85
C THR A 254 -2.59 19.52 -5.20
N LYS A 255 -3.09 18.29 -5.01
CA LYS A 255 -4.36 18.04 -4.30
C LYS A 255 -4.30 18.56 -2.86
N GLN A 256 -3.20 18.27 -2.16
CA GLN A 256 -3.00 18.71 -0.78
C GLN A 256 -2.94 20.24 -0.69
N ALA A 257 -2.16 20.90 -1.56
CA ALA A 257 -2.08 22.37 -1.60
C ALA A 257 -3.44 23.02 -1.89
N SER A 258 -4.24 22.42 -2.78
CA SER A 258 -5.59 22.89 -3.08
C SER A 258 -6.53 22.73 -1.89
N ALA A 259 -6.48 21.59 -1.19
CA ALA A 259 -7.31 21.33 -0.01
C ALA A 259 -6.92 22.23 1.17
N ASP A 260 -5.62 22.46 1.36
CA ASP A 260 -5.09 23.33 2.41
C ASP A 260 -5.48 24.80 2.18
N LEU A 261 -5.44 25.27 0.93
CA LEU A 261 -5.94 26.60 0.56
C LEU A 261 -7.45 26.72 0.85
N GLN A 262 -8.26 25.75 0.40
CA GLN A 262 -9.71 25.79 0.60
C GLN A 262 -10.11 25.77 2.07
N ARG A 263 -9.46 24.92 2.89
CA ARG A 263 -9.72 24.87 4.34
C ARG A 263 -9.37 26.18 5.01
N TRP A 264 -8.20 26.73 4.70
CA TRP A 264 -7.76 28.02 5.23
C TRP A 264 -8.69 29.17 4.79
N GLU A 265 -9.16 29.19 3.54
CA GLU A 265 -10.13 30.18 3.06
C GLU A 265 -11.47 30.12 3.82
N GLN A 266 -11.97 28.92 4.12
CA GLN A 266 -13.18 28.75 4.94
C GLN A 266 -12.99 29.26 6.38
N GLU A 267 -11.85 28.97 6.99
CA GLU A 267 -11.51 29.46 8.34
C GLU A 267 -11.40 31.00 8.35
N MET A 268 -10.68 31.57 7.39
CA MET A 268 -10.48 33.03 7.32
C MET A 268 -11.74 33.78 6.92
N ALA A 269 -12.66 33.19 6.16
CA ALA A 269 -13.94 33.83 5.82
C ALA A 269 -14.75 34.21 7.07
N THR A 270 -14.67 33.42 8.14
CA THR A 270 -15.30 33.74 9.43
C THR A 270 -14.65 34.95 10.09
N VAL A 271 -13.31 35.05 10.03
CA VAL A 271 -12.55 36.17 10.58
C VAL A 271 -12.83 37.44 9.77
N GLU A 272 -12.80 37.36 8.44
CA GLU A 272 -13.11 38.47 7.52
C GLU A 272 -14.54 38.99 7.72
N ALA A 273 -15.53 38.09 7.88
CA ALA A 273 -16.90 38.47 8.21
C ALA A 273 -16.99 39.25 9.53
N GLY A 274 -16.26 38.82 10.57
CA GLY A 274 -16.18 39.54 11.84
C GLY A 274 -15.55 40.94 11.71
N ILE A 275 -14.52 41.07 10.87
CA ILE A 275 -13.89 42.37 10.59
C ILE A 275 -14.86 43.30 9.84
N LEU A 276 -15.54 42.81 8.80
CA LEU A 276 -16.54 43.56 8.04
C LEU A 276 -17.69 44.03 8.94
N GLN A 277 -18.14 43.17 9.86
CA GLN A 277 -19.19 43.50 10.80
C GLN A 277 -18.77 44.61 11.76
N ARG A 278 -17.53 44.57 12.29
CA ARG A 278 -16.98 45.67 13.11
C ARG A 278 -16.79 46.96 12.33
N ALA A 279 -16.38 46.89 11.06
CA ALA A 279 -16.31 48.07 10.18
C ALA A 279 -17.70 48.69 9.98
N ALA A 280 -18.72 47.88 9.69
CA ALA A 280 -20.10 48.33 9.56
C ALA A 280 -20.67 48.90 10.88
N ALA A 281 -20.20 48.41 12.04
CA ALA A 281 -20.54 48.98 13.34
C ALA A 281 -19.89 50.35 13.59
N ARG A 282 -18.65 50.57 13.11
CA ARG A 282 -17.97 51.88 13.17
C ARG A 282 -18.71 52.92 12.34
N GLU A 283 -19.12 52.58 11.13
CA GLU A 283 -19.92 53.46 10.26
C GLU A 283 -21.27 53.82 10.91
N ALA A 284 -21.98 52.82 11.44
CA ALA A 284 -23.23 53.05 12.15
C ALA A 284 -23.05 53.91 13.41
N LEU A 285 -21.93 53.75 14.14
CA LEU A 285 -21.62 54.56 15.33
C LEU A 285 -21.29 56.02 14.96
N ALA A 286 -20.61 56.25 13.84
CA ALA A 286 -20.38 57.59 13.31
C ALA A 286 -21.71 58.28 12.94
N ALA A 287 -22.60 57.58 12.23
CA ALA A 287 -23.93 58.10 11.88
C ALA A 287 -24.81 58.39 13.11
N ALA A 288 -24.72 57.55 14.15
CA ALA A 288 -25.38 57.80 15.44
C ALA A 288 -24.83 59.05 16.12
N LYS A 289 -23.50 59.27 16.06
CA LYS A 289 -22.85 60.44 16.67
C LYS A 289 -23.25 61.73 15.95
N GLU A 290 -23.30 61.71 14.63
CA GLU A 290 -23.76 62.83 13.81
C GLU A 290 -25.24 63.16 14.10
N SER A 291 -26.09 62.14 14.21
CA SER A 291 -27.50 62.31 14.56
C SER A 291 -27.67 62.87 15.98
N TRP A 292 -26.82 62.46 16.94
CA TRP A 292 -26.79 63.03 18.29
C TRP A 292 -26.27 64.48 18.32
N GLN A 293 -25.33 64.82 17.44
CA GLN A 293 -24.85 66.19 17.29
C GLN A 293 -25.92 67.09 16.67
N ALA A 294 -26.61 66.64 15.63
CA ALA A 294 -27.77 67.33 15.04
C ALA A 294 -28.91 67.49 16.06
N ARG A 295 -29.15 66.47 16.89
CA ARG A 295 -30.06 66.54 18.03
C ARG A 295 -29.68 67.68 18.97
N ASN A 296 -28.40 67.80 19.35
CA ASN A 296 -27.96 68.82 20.30
C ASN A 296 -28.05 70.24 19.72
N ALA A 297 -27.73 70.43 18.43
CA ALA A 297 -27.93 71.70 17.73
C ALA A 297 -29.41 72.10 17.71
N ARG A 298 -30.29 71.17 17.29
CA ARG A 298 -31.73 71.38 17.24
C ARG A 298 -32.32 71.65 18.63
N HIS A 299 -31.87 70.91 19.65
CA HIS A 299 -32.30 71.06 21.04
C HIS A 299 -31.90 72.43 21.63
N LEU A 300 -30.76 73.00 21.22
CA LEU A 300 -30.33 74.35 21.60
C LEU A 300 -31.14 75.43 20.89
N LEU A 301 -31.34 75.32 19.57
CA LEU A 301 -32.12 76.29 18.79
C LEU A 301 -33.60 76.31 19.17
N ASP A 302 -34.23 75.14 19.28
CA ASP A 302 -35.62 75.04 19.72
C ASP A 302 -35.77 75.59 21.14
N GLY A 303 -34.79 75.38 22.02
CA GLY A 303 -34.76 76.00 23.35
C GLY A 303 -34.63 77.52 23.30
N SER A 304 -33.77 78.05 22.44
CA SER A 304 -33.55 79.49 22.27
C SER A 304 -34.78 80.20 21.67
N ALA A 305 -35.36 79.61 20.62
CA ALA A 305 -36.59 80.08 19.99
C ALA A 305 -37.77 80.01 20.97
N ARG A 306 -37.91 78.89 21.69
CA ARG A 306 -38.97 78.73 22.70
C ARG A 306 -38.84 79.72 23.84
N ASN A 307 -37.62 80.05 24.27
CA ASN A 307 -37.40 81.09 25.29
C ASN A 307 -37.81 82.48 24.80
N ALA A 308 -37.55 82.81 23.53
CA ALA A 308 -38.01 84.07 22.93
C ALA A 308 -39.54 84.14 22.84
N GLU A 309 -40.19 83.03 22.45
CA GLU A 309 -41.65 82.89 22.40
C GLU A 309 -42.30 82.96 23.79
N ILE A 310 -41.73 82.29 24.80
CA ILE A 310 -42.18 82.33 26.20
C ILE A 310 -42.25 83.78 26.70
N VAL A 311 -41.21 84.57 26.44
CA VAL A 311 -41.15 85.98 26.86
C VAL A 311 -42.26 86.82 26.21
N GLN A 312 -42.63 86.50 24.96
CA GLN A 312 -43.70 87.18 24.23
C GLN A 312 -45.11 86.68 24.63
N GLU A 313 -45.27 85.37 24.85
CA GLU A 313 -46.53 84.74 25.29
C GLU A 313 -46.94 85.21 26.68
N LEU A 314 -46.01 85.30 27.63
CA LEU A 314 -46.28 85.77 29.00
C LEU A 314 -46.96 87.15 29.05
N ALA A 315 -46.69 88.02 28.07
CA ALA A 315 -47.31 89.34 27.96
C ALA A 315 -48.76 89.29 27.45
N GLY A 316 -49.09 88.36 26.53
CA GLY A 316 -50.43 88.23 25.95
C GLY A 316 -51.41 87.35 26.74
N LEU A 317 -50.90 86.43 27.57
CA LEU A 317 -51.74 85.56 28.41
C LEU A 317 -52.51 86.35 29.47
N ALA A 318 -51.93 87.42 30.02
CA ALA A 318 -52.55 88.22 31.08
C ALA A 318 -53.88 88.88 30.69
N GLU A 319 -54.06 89.20 29.40
CA GLU A 319 -55.26 89.85 28.87
C GLU A 319 -56.36 88.84 28.53
N ARG A 320 -55.96 87.61 28.16
CA ARG A 320 -56.87 86.54 27.73
C ARG A 320 -57.51 85.77 28.89
N VAL A 321 -56.89 85.74 30.08
CA VAL A 321 -57.43 85.03 31.27
C VAL A 321 -58.80 85.60 31.65
N ALA A 322 -58.92 86.93 31.68
CA ALA A 322 -60.14 87.60 32.12
C ALA A 322 -61.35 87.38 31.19
N GLU A 323 -61.13 87.10 29.90
CA GLU A 323 -62.22 86.92 28.91
C GLU A 323 -62.80 85.50 28.93
N GLN A 324 -62.02 84.52 29.37
CA GLN A 324 -62.37 83.10 29.23
C GLN A 324 -63.12 82.54 30.46
N GLU A 325 -62.92 83.12 31.65
CA GLU A 325 -63.58 82.70 32.90
C GLU A 325 -65.11 82.76 32.78
N ALA A 326 -65.63 83.76 32.07
CA ALA A 326 -67.06 83.93 31.84
C ALA A 326 -67.66 82.95 30.81
N ARG A 327 -66.85 82.30 29.96
CA ARG A 327 -67.33 81.38 28.90
C ARG A 327 -67.35 79.91 29.35
N LYS A 328 -66.42 79.52 30.23
CA LYS A 328 -66.30 78.19 30.84
C LYS A 328 -67.56 77.77 31.62
N GLU A 329 -68.07 78.65 32.46
CA GLU A 329 -69.17 78.39 33.41
C GLU A 329 -70.49 77.98 32.72
N ALA A 330 -70.67 78.36 31.44
CA ALA A 330 -71.86 78.02 30.65
C ALA A 330 -71.81 76.62 30.00
N ILE A 331 -70.62 76.11 29.65
CA ILE A 331 -70.46 74.79 29.02
C ILE A 331 -70.38 73.68 30.08
N GLU A 332 -69.85 73.97 31.28
CA GLU A 332 -69.81 73.03 32.40
C GLU A 332 -71.19 72.47 32.77
N ALA A 333 -72.24 73.28 32.67
CA ALA A 333 -73.62 72.86 32.93
C ALA A 333 -74.21 71.90 31.87
N GLU A 334 -73.67 71.84 30.65
CA GLU A 334 -74.13 70.95 29.58
C GLU A 334 -73.41 69.59 29.58
N ILE A 335 -72.19 69.50 30.10
CA ILE A 335 -71.42 68.25 30.18
C ILE A 335 -71.90 67.35 31.32
N ASP A 336 -72.29 67.92 32.46
CA ASP A 336 -72.77 67.15 33.62
C ASP A 336 -74.06 66.35 33.34
N ALA A 337 -74.78 66.67 32.26
CA ALA A 337 -75.96 65.94 31.80
C ALA A 337 -75.65 64.67 30.96
N PHE A 338 -74.41 64.46 30.49
CA PHE A 338 -74.04 63.38 29.53
C PHE A 338 -73.35 62.14 30.16
N GLY A 339 -73.07 62.14 31.46
CA GLY A 339 -72.10 61.24 32.12
C GLY A 339 -72.50 59.80 32.46
N ASN A 340 -73.60 59.21 31.95
CA ASN A 340 -74.12 57.92 32.44
C ASN A 340 -74.09 56.74 31.44
N GLU A 341 -72.99 56.52 30.69
CA GLU A 341 -72.83 55.34 29.79
C GLU A 341 -71.39 54.76 29.75
N GLU A 342 -70.81 54.37 30.90
CA GLU A 342 -69.50 53.68 31.01
C GLU A 342 -69.46 52.27 30.37
N ASN A 343 -70.61 51.59 30.29
CA ASN A 343 -70.69 50.20 29.84
C ASN A 343 -70.32 50.03 28.35
N LEU A 344 -70.58 51.04 27.51
CA LEU A 344 -70.36 50.98 26.06
C LEU A 344 -68.87 50.88 25.69
N LEU A 345 -67.99 51.58 26.41
CA LEU A 345 -66.54 51.58 26.12
C LEU A 345 -65.85 50.27 26.49
N ARG A 346 -66.29 49.64 27.59
CA ARG A 346 -65.75 48.36 28.03
C ARG A 346 -66.07 47.24 27.04
N ASP A 347 -67.27 47.25 26.48
CA ASP A 347 -67.72 46.25 25.51
C ASP A 347 -66.94 46.34 24.18
N VAL A 348 -66.58 47.55 23.72
CA VAL A 348 -65.78 47.75 22.48
C VAL A 348 -64.35 47.23 22.62
N GLN A 349 -63.73 47.38 23.80
CA GLN A 349 -62.38 46.89 24.04
C GLN A 349 -62.32 45.36 24.11
N LEU A 350 -63.32 44.74 24.75
CA LEU A 350 -63.42 43.29 24.85
C LEU A 350 -63.63 42.63 23.47
N THR A 351 -64.48 43.21 22.61
CA THR A 351 -64.71 42.68 21.25
C THR A 351 -63.47 42.74 20.35
N ARG A 352 -62.63 43.78 20.47
CA ARG A 352 -61.36 43.86 19.71
C ARG A 352 -60.33 42.83 20.17
N GLN A 353 -60.17 42.65 21.48
CA GLN A 353 -59.25 41.65 22.03
C GLN A 353 -59.65 40.23 21.63
N GLU A 354 -60.95 39.94 21.61
CA GLU A 354 -61.48 38.64 21.18
C GLU A 354 -61.21 38.38 19.70
N ARG A 355 -61.42 39.37 18.81
CA ARG A 355 -61.07 39.27 17.38
C ARG A 355 -59.59 38.97 17.17
N ASP A 356 -58.70 39.76 17.77
CA ASP A 356 -57.25 39.65 17.55
C ASP A 356 -56.69 38.32 18.06
N LYS A 357 -57.26 37.79 19.16
CA LYS A 357 -56.94 36.46 19.68
C LYS A 357 -57.32 35.35 18.69
N LEU A 358 -58.51 35.42 18.09
CA LEU A 358 -58.99 34.43 17.12
C LEU A 358 -58.21 34.51 15.79
N ASP A 359 -57.87 35.71 15.32
CA ASP A 359 -57.05 35.92 14.10
C ASP A 359 -55.61 35.39 14.28
N ALA A 360 -55.02 35.58 15.47
CA ALA A 360 -53.70 35.02 15.78
C ALA A 360 -53.74 33.47 15.80
N ARG A 361 -54.83 32.89 16.32
CA ARG A 361 -55.00 31.43 16.37
C ARG A 361 -55.17 30.80 14.98
N ASP A 362 -55.88 31.46 14.06
CA ASP A 362 -55.99 30.97 12.67
C ASP A 362 -54.64 30.98 11.94
N ARG A 363 -53.81 32.02 12.14
CA ARG A 363 -52.46 32.09 11.56
C ARG A 363 -51.52 31.01 12.11
N GLU A 364 -51.62 30.71 13.40
CA GLU A 364 -50.83 29.64 14.04
C GLU A 364 -51.18 28.26 13.44
N LEU A 365 -52.48 27.99 13.23
CA LEU A 365 -52.95 26.77 12.59
C LEU A 365 -52.54 26.67 11.11
N ASP A 366 -52.53 27.78 10.36
CA ASP A 366 -52.06 27.81 8.96
C ASP A 366 -50.57 27.47 8.83
N LEU A 367 -49.74 28.05 9.69
CA LEU A 367 -48.30 27.77 9.71
C LEU A 367 -47.99 26.32 10.13
N ALA A 368 -48.70 25.81 11.14
CA ALA A 368 -48.59 24.41 11.55
C ALA A 368 -48.98 23.44 10.41
N GLN A 369 -50.06 23.73 9.70
CA GLN A 369 -50.53 22.91 8.58
C GLN A 369 -49.54 22.89 7.41
N ARG A 370 -48.91 24.02 7.06
CA ARG A 370 -47.86 24.09 6.02
C ARG A 370 -46.64 23.23 6.37
N SER A 371 -46.16 23.34 7.61
CA SER A 371 -45.03 22.55 8.11
C SER A 371 -45.29 21.04 8.03
N VAL A 372 -46.48 20.58 8.45
CA VAL A 372 -46.87 19.17 8.39
C VAL A 372 -46.97 18.66 6.94
N ARG A 373 -47.46 19.48 6.00
CA ARG A 373 -47.54 19.12 4.57
C ARG A 373 -46.16 18.96 3.92
N GLU A 374 -45.20 19.82 4.25
CA GLU A 374 -43.80 19.68 3.79
C GLU A 374 -43.15 18.40 4.35
N GLN A 375 -43.43 18.05 5.61
CA GLN A 375 -42.97 16.79 6.21
C GLN A 375 -43.56 15.56 5.51
N LEU A 376 -44.86 15.59 5.16
CA LEU A 376 -45.53 14.53 4.41
C LEU A 376 -44.94 14.31 3.01
N GLU A 377 -44.58 15.36 2.30
CA GLU A 377 -43.96 15.23 0.97
C GLU A 377 -42.60 14.53 1.05
N ARG A 378 -41.76 14.93 2.02
CA ARG A 378 -40.45 14.33 2.27
C ARG A 378 -40.55 12.85 2.65
N LEU A 379 -41.39 12.50 3.62
CA LEU A 379 -41.60 11.11 4.03
C LEU A 379 -42.22 10.28 2.88
N GLY A 380 -43.08 10.88 2.05
CA GLY A 380 -43.64 10.22 0.86
C GLY A 380 -42.61 9.91 -0.25
N GLN A 381 -41.53 10.69 -0.34
CA GLN A 381 -40.39 10.36 -1.22
C GLN A 381 -39.53 9.25 -0.61
N GLU A 382 -39.27 9.32 0.69
CA GLU A 382 -38.50 8.32 1.44
C GLU A 382 -39.17 6.93 1.44
N HIS A 383 -40.48 6.87 1.70
CA HIS A 383 -41.26 5.64 1.64
C HIS A 383 -41.16 4.93 0.28
N ARG A 384 -41.26 5.69 -0.83
CA ARG A 384 -41.12 5.12 -2.19
C ARG A 384 -39.73 4.53 -2.43
N ARG A 385 -38.68 5.23 -1.98
CA ARG A 385 -37.30 4.75 -2.09
C ARG A 385 -37.08 3.46 -1.29
N LEU A 386 -37.64 3.38 -0.08
CA LEU A 386 -37.52 2.20 0.78
C LEU A 386 -38.27 1.00 0.20
N LEU A 387 -39.45 1.19 -0.38
CA LEU A 387 -40.19 0.12 -1.08
C LEU A 387 -39.42 -0.42 -2.30
N ASP A 388 -38.76 0.45 -3.06
CA ASP A 388 -37.94 0.02 -4.20
C ASP A 388 -36.70 -0.77 -3.75
N ALA A 389 -36.06 -0.37 -2.65
CA ALA A 389 -34.96 -1.12 -2.04
C ALA A 389 -35.41 -2.47 -1.44
N GLY A 390 -36.65 -2.55 -0.97
CA GLY A 390 -37.25 -3.74 -0.35
C GLY A 390 -37.63 -4.87 -1.30
N ARG A 391 -37.64 -4.65 -2.64
CA ARG A 391 -38.08 -5.66 -3.62
C ARG A 391 -37.28 -6.97 -3.56
N SER A 392 -36.02 -6.91 -3.13
CA SER A 392 -35.13 -8.07 -3.02
C SER A 392 -35.31 -8.88 -1.73
N ALA A 393 -36.25 -8.50 -0.85
CA ALA A 393 -36.52 -9.21 0.40
C ALA A 393 -37.17 -10.58 0.18
N ASP A 394 -37.74 -10.82 -1.01
CA ASP A 394 -38.30 -12.12 -1.41
C ASP A 394 -39.31 -12.66 -0.37
N GLY A 395 -40.17 -11.76 0.13
CA GLY A 395 -41.22 -12.05 1.10
C GLY A 395 -40.79 -12.24 2.56
N ARG A 396 -39.51 -12.03 2.89
CA ARG A 396 -38.99 -12.20 4.25
C ARG A 396 -39.11 -10.93 5.08
N ASP A 397 -39.45 -11.10 6.35
CA ASP A 397 -39.28 -10.08 7.36
C ASP A 397 -37.83 -10.01 7.86
N LEU A 398 -37.53 -9.00 8.67
CA LEU A 398 -36.17 -8.75 9.15
C LEU A 398 -35.64 -9.90 10.02
N ALA A 399 -36.51 -10.55 10.80
CA ALA A 399 -36.12 -11.64 11.70
C ALA A 399 -35.74 -12.90 10.89
N ALA A 400 -36.58 -13.28 9.93
CA ALA A 400 -36.34 -14.42 9.04
C ALA A 400 -35.10 -14.21 8.15
N ALA A 401 -34.90 -13.00 7.64
CA ALA A 401 -33.71 -12.70 6.83
C ALA A 401 -32.41 -12.70 7.66
N ALA A 402 -32.47 -12.19 8.89
CA ALA A 402 -31.33 -12.23 9.82
C ALA A 402 -30.98 -13.66 10.25
N GLU A 403 -31.99 -14.52 10.48
CA GLU A 403 -31.79 -15.94 10.77
C GLU A 403 -31.15 -16.68 9.58
N GLU A 404 -31.64 -16.45 8.35
CA GLU A 404 -31.03 -17.00 7.12
C GLU A 404 -29.58 -16.54 6.96
N GLN A 405 -29.28 -15.28 7.25
CA GLN A 405 -27.91 -14.75 7.20
C GLN A 405 -27.01 -15.38 8.26
N ALA A 406 -27.51 -15.60 9.48
CA ALA A 406 -26.77 -16.27 10.54
C ALA A 406 -26.50 -17.74 10.17
N GLU A 407 -27.49 -18.46 9.65
CA GLU A 407 -27.35 -19.84 9.16
C GLU A 407 -26.34 -19.92 8.01
N ALA A 408 -26.44 -19.05 7.01
CA ALA A 408 -25.50 -19.00 5.89
C ALA A 408 -24.06 -18.74 6.35
N ARG A 409 -23.86 -17.88 7.35
CA ARG A 409 -22.54 -17.60 7.94
C ARG A 409 -21.99 -18.78 8.73
N ALA A 410 -22.82 -19.47 9.50
CA ALA A 410 -22.41 -20.69 10.22
C ALA A 410 -21.97 -21.79 9.23
N VAL A 411 -22.72 -21.97 8.15
CA VAL A 411 -22.37 -22.90 7.06
C VAL A 411 -21.06 -22.49 6.37
N LEU A 412 -20.84 -21.19 6.13
CA LEU A 412 -19.57 -20.68 5.59
C LEU A 412 -18.38 -21.02 6.50
N GLU A 413 -18.51 -20.80 7.81
CA GLU A 413 -17.46 -21.10 8.79
C GLU A 413 -17.12 -22.60 8.83
N GLU A 414 -18.14 -23.46 8.78
CA GLU A 414 -17.96 -24.91 8.66
C GLU A 414 -17.17 -25.29 7.40
N HIS A 415 -17.52 -24.71 6.24
CA HIS A 415 -16.84 -24.99 4.99
C HIS A 415 -15.41 -24.44 4.93
N ILE A 416 -15.12 -23.33 5.61
CA ILE A 416 -13.73 -22.84 5.79
C ILE A 416 -12.92 -23.88 6.59
N GLY A 417 -13.47 -24.42 7.67
CA GLY A 417 -12.83 -25.48 8.45
C GLY A 417 -12.58 -26.75 7.62
N ARG A 418 -13.55 -27.16 6.80
CA ARG A 418 -13.42 -28.33 5.91
C ARG A 418 -12.37 -28.15 4.81
N ASP A 419 -12.31 -26.99 4.15
CA ASP A 419 -11.26 -26.70 3.16
C ASP A 419 -9.87 -26.70 3.79
N HIS A 420 -9.75 -26.13 5.01
CA HIS A 420 -8.49 -26.15 5.75
C HIS A 420 -8.04 -27.57 6.09
N ALA A 421 -8.94 -28.40 6.62
CA ALA A 421 -8.65 -29.80 6.93
C ALA A 421 -8.28 -30.61 5.67
N ALA A 422 -8.99 -30.42 4.56
CA ALA A 422 -8.70 -31.07 3.28
C ALA A 422 -7.34 -30.64 2.72
N ARG A 423 -6.96 -29.36 2.87
CA ARG A 423 -5.62 -28.88 2.50
C ARG A 423 -4.53 -29.54 3.33
N SER A 424 -4.70 -29.64 4.65
CA SER A 424 -3.75 -30.36 5.51
C SER A 424 -3.64 -31.84 5.16
N ALA A 425 -4.73 -32.48 4.75
CA ALA A 425 -4.71 -33.86 4.26
C ALA A 425 -3.90 -34.02 2.96
N VAL A 426 -4.00 -33.06 2.03
CA VAL A 426 -3.16 -33.04 0.82
C VAL A 426 -1.68 -32.87 1.18
N ASP A 427 -1.36 -31.96 2.10
CA ASP A 427 0.02 -31.73 2.54
C ASP A 427 0.60 -33.01 3.21
N HIS A 428 -0.20 -33.69 4.03
CA HIS A 428 0.18 -34.95 4.68
C HIS A 428 0.38 -36.09 3.67
N ALA A 429 -0.57 -36.31 2.76
CA ALA A 429 -0.45 -37.34 1.71
C ALA A 429 0.73 -37.06 0.76
N THR A 430 1.05 -35.79 0.50
CA THR A 430 2.25 -35.39 -0.27
C THR A 430 3.53 -35.77 0.47
N ALA A 431 3.57 -35.59 1.80
CA ALA A 431 4.71 -35.99 2.61
C ALA A 431 4.87 -37.53 2.63
N GLU A 432 3.78 -38.27 2.82
CA GLU A 432 3.79 -39.75 2.76
C GLU A 432 4.27 -40.28 1.40
N LEU A 433 3.86 -39.65 0.30
CA LEU A 433 4.32 -40.03 -1.03
C LEU A 433 5.83 -39.80 -1.19
N ARG A 434 6.34 -38.67 -0.70
CA ARG A 434 7.79 -38.39 -0.72
C ARG A 434 8.58 -39.40 0.12
N GLU A 435 8.06 -39.80 1.28
CA GLU A 435 8.66 -40.83 2.14
C GLU A 435 8.67 -42.21 1.46
N ALA A 436 7.56 -42.59 0.80
CA ALA A 436 7.50 -43.82 0.04
C ALA A 436 8.45 -43.81 -1.19
N GLU A 437 8.58 -42.67 -1.87
CA GLU A 437 9.47 -42.52 -3.04
C GLU A 437 10.96 -42.51 -2.66
N SER A 438 11.33 -41.96 -1.49
CA SER A 438 12.72 -41.95 -1.01
C SER A 438 13.22 -43.31 -0.55
N GLY A 439 12.33 -44.26 -0.19
CA GLY A 439 12.71 -45.54 0.40
C GLY A 439 13.23 -45.43 1.84
N GLN A 440 13.10 -44.25 2.44
CA GLN A 440 13.41 -43.98 3.83
C GLN A 440 12.15 -44.18 4.65
N THR A 441 11.84 -45.42 4.96
CA THR A 441 10.65 -45.78 5.74
C THR A 441 10.89 -45.58 7.24
N VAL A 442 9.98 -46.02 8.12
CA VAL A 442 9.89 -45.81 9.59
C VAL A 442 11.23 -45.89 10.39
N SER A 443 12.30 -46.41 9.78
CA SER A 443 13.64 -46.54 10.37
C SER A 443 14.74 -45.72 9.68
N ALA A 444 14.38 -44.65 8.97
CA ALA A 444 15.33 -43.77 8.28
C ALA A 444 16.49 -43.26 9.16
N PRO A 445 16.26 -42.84 10.43
CA PRO A 445 17.35 -42.44 11.31
C PRO A 445 18.32 -43.58 11.64
N GLN A 446 17.81 -44.80 11.81
CA GLN A 446 18.60 -45.99 12.12
C GLN A 446 19.37 -46.48 10.91
N GLN A 447 18.78 -46.42 9.71
CA GLN A 447 19.49 -46.68 8.45
C GLN A 447 20.62 -45.68 8.26
N GLN A 448 20.37 -44.39 8.49
CA GLN A 448 21.41 -43.37 8.40
C GLN A 448 22.58 -43.63 9.36
N VAL A 449 22.31 -44.08 10.60
CA VAL A 449 23.37 -44.46 11.55
C VAL A 449 24.20 -45.63 11.05
N LEU A 450 23.55 -46.66 10.49
CA LEU A 450 24.23 -47.83 9.94
C LEU A 450 25.05 -47.49 8.69
N GLU A 451 24.50 -46.67 7.79
CA GLU A 451 25.20 -46.16 6.60
C GLU A 451 26.39 -45.28 6.98
N ASN A 452 26.25 -44.42 8.00
CA ASN A 452 27.34 -43.62 8.55
C ASN A 452 28.45 -44.48 9.18
N ALA A 453 28.09 -45.65 9.72
CA ALA A 453 29.04 -46.67 10.19
C ALA A 453 29.65 -47.51 9.05
N GLY A 454 29.28 -47.23 7.80
CA GLY A 454 29.79 -47.92 6.60
C GLY A 454 29.15 -49.29 6.37
N ILE A 455 28.01 -49.58 6.98
CA ILE A 455 27.31 -50.87 6.83
C ILE A 455 26.28 -50.74 5.71
N GLU A 456 26.34 -51.65 4.75
CA GLU A 456 25.27 -51.77 3.75
C GLU A 456 23.98 -52.24 4.42
N CYS A 457 22.92 -51.43 4.30
CA CYS A 457 21.65 -51.73 4.93
C CYS A 457 20.46 -51.34 4.06
N GLY A 458 19.27 -51.78 4.45
CA GLY A 458 18.02 -51.22 3.93
C GLY A 458 16.79 -51.74 4.67
N ALA A 459 15.65 -51.08 4.49
CA ALA A 459 14.41 -51.46 5.17
C ALA A 459 13.95 -52.85 4.74
N LEU A 460 13.58 -53.71 5.71
CA LEU A 460 13.00 -55.02 5.41
C LEU A 460 11.75 -54.91 4.55
N THR A 461 10.92 -53.90 4.81
CA THR A 461 9.66 -53.67 4.07
C THR A 461 9.89 -53.24 2.62
N ASP A 462 11.00 -52.57 2.30
CA ASP A 462 11.33 -52.15 0.93
C ASP A 462 12.11 -53.21 0.16
N ILE A 463 12.96 -53.98 0.85
CA ILE A 463 13.73 -55.08 0.27
C ILE A 463 12.87 -56.33 0.06
N THR A 464 11.70 -56.45 0.70
CA THR A 464 10.81 -57.60 0.51
C THR A 464 9.87 -57.37 -0.69
N GLU A 465 9.96 -58.26 -1.69
CA GLU A 465 8.99 -58.36 -2.77
C GLU A 465 7.92 -59.39 -2.42
N LEU A 466 6.65 -58.96 -2.45
CA LEU A 466 5.50 -59.77 -2.08
C LEU A 466 4.37 -59.61 -3.10
N ALA A 467 3.85 -60.73 -3.60
CA ALA A 467 2.70 -60.73 -4.51
C ALA A 467 1.40 -60.48 -3.76
N GLU A 468 0.42 -59.85 -4.41
CA GLU A 468 -0.87 -59.47 -3.80
C GLU A 468 -1.62 -60.67 -3.21
N SER A 469 -1.60 -61.83 -3.88
CA SER A 469 -2.24 -63.07 -3.40
C SER A 469 -1.62 -63.65 -2.13
N GLU A 470 -0.41 -63.21 -1.76
CA GLU A 470 0.36 -63.70 -0.62
C GLU A 470 0.33 -62.72 0.57
N ARG A 471 -0.21 -61.51 0.39
CA ARG A 471 -0.28 -60.44 1.41
C ARG A 471 -1.02 -60.87 2.69
N ALA A 472 -2.19 -61.47 2.54
CA ALA A 472 -3.01 -61.90 3.67
C ALA A 472 -2.31 -62.92 4.58
N GLU A 473 -1.38 -63.71 4.03
CA GLU A 473 -0.61 -64.70 4.77
C GLU A 473 0.69 -64.12 5.35
N TRP A 474 1.42 -63.30 4.58
CA TRP A 474 2.79 -62.88 4.93
C TRP A 474 2.91 -61.51 5.57
N GLU A 475 2.04 -60.55 5.29
CA GLU A 475 2.07 -59.25 5.96
C GLU A 475 1.87 -59.35 7.48
N PRO A 476 0.96 -60.18 8.02
CA PRO A 476 0.83 -60.34 9.47
C PRO A 476 2.10 -60.93 10.10
N ARG A 477 2.79 -61.81 9.37
CA ARG A 477 4.05 -62.43 9.80
C ARG A 477 5.23 -61.45 9.78
N LEU A 478 5.22 -60.49 8.86
CA LEU A 478 6.26 -59.47 8.70
C LEU A 478 6.00 -58.20 9.50
N ALA A 479 4.76 -57.95 9.94
CA ALA A 479 4.38 -56.77 10.70
C ALA A 479 5.22 -56.50 11.98
N PRO A 480 5.60 -57.51 12.79
CA PRO A 480 6.49 -57.28 13.93
C PRO A 480 7.90 -56.79 13.54
N TYR A 481 8.28 -57.00 12.28
CA TYR A 481 9.58 -56.63 11.71
C TYR A 481 9.48 -55.43 10.76
N ARG A 482 8.37 -54.69 10.76
CA ARG A 482 8.13 -53.57 9.82
C ARG A 482 9.20 -52.46 9.88
N GLU A 483 9.74 -52.27 11.08
CA GLU A 483 10.79 -51.31 11.41
C GLU A 483 12.18 -51.98 11.44
N ALA A 484 12.30 -53.22 10.95
CA ALA A 484 13.59 -53.90 10.96
C ALA A 484 14.44 -53.46 9.75
N VAL A 485 15.74 -53.35 9.98
CA VAL A 485 16.72 -53.08 8.93
C VAL A 485 17.48 -54.35 8.60
N VAL A 486 17.61 -54.62 7.31
CA VAL A 486 18.38 -55.72 6.76
C VAL A 486 19.84 -55.30 6.64
N ILE A 487 20.74 -56.15 7.11
CA ILE A 487 22.20 -55.99 7.01
C ILE A 487 22.85 -57.33 6.66
N ASP A 488 24.12 -57.33 6.25
CA ASP A 488 24.87 -58.58 6.11
C ASP A 488 25.12 -59.26 7.47
N ALA A 489 25.07 -60.60 7.51
CA ALA A 489 25.33 -61.35 8.74
C ALA A 489 26.75 -61.12 9.30
N GLY A 490 27.72 -60.78 8.46
CA GLY A 490 29.09 -60.44 8.86
C GLY A 490 29.18 -59.15 9.68
N ASP A 491 28.26 -58.22 9.48
CA ASP A 491 28.30 -56.87 10.09
C ASP A 491 27.44 -56.77 11.36
N ALA A 492 26.82 -57.86 11.80
CA ALA A 492 25.84 -57.87 12.89
C ALA A 492 26.36 -57.26 14.21
N GLN A 493 27.61 -57.58 14.58
CA GLN A 493 28.20 -57.06 15.82
C GLN A 493 28.47 -55.55 15.70
N LEU A 494 29.00 -55.10 14.57
CA LEU A 494 29.33 -53.70 14.31
C LEU A 494 28.05 -52.85 14.24
N ALA A 495 27.01 -53.35 13.59
CA ALA A 495 25.70 -52.71 13.49
C ALA A 495 25.03 -52.55 14.86
N SER A 496 25.09 -53.60 15.69
CA SER A 496 24.51 -53.55 17.04
C SER A 496 25.19 -52.53 17.95
N THR A 497 26.52 -52.37 17.82
CA THR A 497 27.28 -51.37 18.57
C THR A 497 26.99 -49.96 18.07
N ALA A 498 26.98 -49.74 16.76
CA ALA A 498 26.69 -48.42 16.18
C ALA A 498 25.30 -47.90 16.57
N LEU A 499 24.28 -48.75 16.53
CA LEU A 499 22.92 -48.37 16.95
C LEU A 499 22.82 -48.15 18.47
N ALA A 500 23.50 -48.96 19.28
CA ALA A 500 23.51 -48.78 20.74
C ALA A 500 24.20 -47.46 21.14
N ASP A 501 25.34 -47.14 20.53
CA ASP A 501 26.09 -45.90 20.78
C ASP A 501 25.31 -44.65 20.33
N ALA A 502 24.51 -44.78 19.27
CA ALA A 502 23.59 -43.73 18.81
C ALA A 502 22.27 -43.66 19.61
N GLY A 503 22.09 -44.50 20.64
CA GLY A 503 20.93 -44.47 21.54
C GLY A 503 19.70 -45.24 21.06
N TYR A 504 19.80 -46.05 19.99
CA TYR A 504 18.70 -46.86 19.44
C TYR A 504 18.63 -48.25 20.07
N ALA A 505 18.35 -48.32 21.37
CA ALA A 505 18.16 -49.59 22.07
C ALA A 505 16.84 -50.30 21.68
N GLY A 506 16.87 -51.63 21.55
CA GLY A 506 15.69 -52.45 21.26
C GLY A 506 15.31 -52.55 19.77
N PHE A 507 16.13 -52.00 18.88
CA PHE A 507 15.92 -52.04 17.43
C PHE A 507 16.21 -53.42 16.83
N LEU A 508 15.43 -53.83 15.82
CA LEU A 508 15.54 -55.16 15.19
C LEU A 508 16.40 -55.14 13.93
N LEU A 509 17.39 -56.03 13.89
CA LEU A 509 18.24 -56.27 12.72
C LEU A 509 17.92 -57.63 12.11
N VAL A 510 17.68 -57.67 10.80
CA VAL A 510 17.54 -58.91 10.04
C VAL A 510 18.85 -59.20 9.31
N LEU A 511 19.45 -60.33 9.63
CA LEU A 511 20.74 -60.72 9.04
C LEU A 511 20.53 -61.48 7.73
N ALA A 512 20.95 -60.88 6.63
CA ALA A 512 20.99 -61.48 5.30
C ALA A 512 22.26 -62.32 5.08
N ASN A 513 22.31 -63.08 3.99
CA ASN A 513 23.50 -63.82 3.52
C ASN A 513 24.09 -64.85 4.50
N ARG A 514 23.27 -65.36 5.43
CA ARG A 514 23.73 -66.32 6.45
C ARG A 514 24.27 -67.63 5.83
N PRO A 515 25.53 -68.02 6.12
CA PRO A 515 26.12 -69.23 5.55
C PRO A 515 25.39 -70.49 6.05
N GLY A 516 25.00 -71.37 5.12
CA GLY A 516 24.30 -72.63 5.42
C GLY A 516 22.77 -72.50 5.58
N ALA A 517 22.19 -71.33 5.31
CA ALA A 517 20.74 -71.15 5.28
C ALA A 517 20.09 -72.08 4.23
N LYS A 518 19.12 -72.89 4.67
CA LYS A 518 18.34 -73.73 3.75
C LYS A 518 17.34 -72.85 3.01
N ALA A 519 17.39 -72.85 1.67
CA ALA A 519 16.36 -72.21 0.87
C ALA A 519 15.00 -72.89 1.13
N SER A 520 13.97 -72.07 1.34
CA SER A 520 12.59 -72.57 1.42
C SER A 520 12.22 -73.28 0.11
N LYS A 521 11.60 -74.46 0.21
CA LYS A 521 11.03 -75.19 -0.95
C LYS A 521 9.62 -74.71 -1.33
N LYS A 522 9.00 -73.83 -0.52
CA LYS A 522 7.66 -73.28 -0.77
C LYS A 522 7.77 -71.92 -1.46
N ARG A 523 6.81 -71.59 -2.34
CA ARG A 523 6.60 -70.23 -2.85
C ARG A 523 6.32 -69.30 -1.67
N GLY A 524 6.99 -68.15 -1.63
CA GLY A 524 6.90 -67.14 -0.57
C GLY A 524 7.67 -65.88 -0.95
N PRO A 525 7.78 -64.90 -0.04
CA PRO A 525 8.40 -63.61 -0.29
C PRO A 525 9.83 -63.75 -0.80
N GLN A 526 10.25 -62.83 -1.67
CA GLN A 526 11.61 -62.79 -2.22
C GLN A 526 12.31 -61.48 -1.84
N SER A 527 13.63 -61.47 -1.91
CA SER A 527 14.39 -60.23 -1.80
C SER A 527 14.40 -59.49 -3.14
N ALA A 528 13.91 -58.26 -3.15
CA ALA A 528 13.96 -57.32 -4.27
C ALA A 528 15.40 -56.83 -4.53
N ASP A 529 16.24 -56.79 -3.49
CA ASP A 529 17.64 -56.38 -3.58
C ASP A 529 18.57 -57.60 -3.60
N LYS A 530 19.31 -57.74 -4.70
CA LYS A 530 20.23 -58.87 -4.93
C LYS A 530 21.41 -58.91 -3.95
N ARG A 531 21.70 -57.81 -3.24
CA ARG A 531 22.74 -57.74 -2.21
C ARG A 531 22.38 -58.54 -0.96
N PHE A 532 21.09 -58.70 -0.69
CA PHE A 532 20.60 -59.34 0.54
C PHE A 532 19.83 -60.62 0.22
N VAL A 533 20.38 -61.79 0.57
CA VAL A 533 19.68 -63.07 0.48
C VAL A 533 18.93 -63.35 1.79
N LEU A 534 17.59 -63.31 1.74
CA LEU A 534 16.69 -63.43 2.90
C LEU A 534 15.97 -64.78 3.01
N ASP A 535 16.25 -65.74 2.13
CA ASP A 535 15.52 -67.02 2.05
C ASP A 535 15.49 -67.79 3.37
N GLY A 536 16.59 -67.74 4.14
CA GLY A 536 16.67 -68.37 5.46
C GLY A 536 15.81 -67.67 6.51
N PHE A 537 15.65 -66.35 6.44
CA PHE A 537 14.78 -65.58 7.33
C PHE A 537 13.31 -65.89 7.02
N PHE A 538 12.91 -65.85 5.75
CA PHE A 538 11.55 -66.18 5.32
C PHE A 538 11.17 -67.63 5.61
N ALA A 539 12.11 -68.58 5.43
CA ALA A 539 11.90 -69.98 5.82
C ALA A 539 11.67 -70.13 7.33
N ALA A 540 12.47 -69.46 8.16
CA ALA A 540 12.38 -69.55 9.62
C ALA A 540 11.06 -68.98 10.16
N ILE A 541 10.62 -67.80 9.69
CA ILE A 541 9.33 -67.24 10.12
C ILE A 541 8.16 -68.08 9.58
N GLY A 542 8.28 -68.64 8.37
CA GLY A 542 7.25 -69.48 7.77
C GLY A 542 7.10 -70.85 8.43
N GLU A 543 8.18 -71.43 8.97
CA GLU A 543 8.14 -72.71 9.71
C GLU A 543 7.57 -72.54 11.13
N ARG A 544 7.79 -71.37 11.76
CA ARG A 544 7.23 -71.06 13.09
C ARG A 544 5.75 -70.68 13.04
N ALA A 545 5.27 -70.23 11.89
CA ALA A 545 3.89 -69.83 11.72
C ALA A 545 2.95 -71.02 11.44
N THR A 546 1.73 -70.95 11.98
CA THR A 546 0.60 -71.79 11.60
C THR A 546 -0.46 -70.94 10.87
N LYS A 547 -1.66 -71.47 10.65
CA LYS A 547 -2.75 -70.72 10.00
C LYS A 547 -3.26 -69.57 10.86
N ASP A 548 -3.25 -69.76 12.19
CA ASP A 548 -3.87 -68.86 13.16
C ASP A 548 -2.83 -68.10 14.02
N SER A 549 -1.54 -68.48 13.95
CA SER A 549 -0.45 -67.90 14.72
C SER A 549 0.76 -67.57 13.83
N ILE A 550 1.42 -66.44 14.08
CA ILE A 550 2.65 -66.04 13.37
C ILE A 550 3.92 -66.64 14.00
N ASP A 551 3.83 -67.08 15.26
CA ASP A 551 4.84 -67.93 15.92
C ASP A 551 4.11 -68.85 16.91
N ASP A 552 3.84 -70.09 16.48
CA ASP A 552 3.06 -71.09 17.24
C ASP A 552 3.79 -71.55 18.50
N ALA A 553 5.11 -71.67 18.43
CA ALA A 553 5.95 -72.05 19.56
C ALA A 553 6.00 -70.96 20.64
N ALA A 554 5.95 -69.69 20.23
CA ALA A 554 5.90 -68.53 21.13
C ALA A 554 4.47 -68.07 21.48
N GLY A 555 3.43 -68.63 20.83
CA GLY A 555 2.03 -68.26 21.03
C GLY A 555 1.66 -66.86 20.52
N VAL A 556 2.32 -66.35 19.49
CA VAL A 556 2.14 -64.97 19.00
C VAL A 556 1.17 -64.92 17.83
N VAL A 557 0.08 -64.16 17.98
CA VAL A 557 -0.93 -63.91 16.94
C VAL A 557 -0.85 -62.46 16.48
N ALA A 558 -0.80 -62.23 15.17
CA ALA A 558 -0.97 -60.91 14.58
C ALA A 558 -2.27 -60.87 13.78
N VAL A 559 -3.10 -59.86 14.05
CA VAL A 559 -4.32 -59.61 13.27
C VAL A 559 -3.91 -58.98 11.94
N GLY A 560 -4.12 -59.73 10.86
CA GLY A 560 -3.83 -59.29 9.50
C GLY A 560 -4.91 -58.43 8.86
N GLN A 561 -4.96 -58.44 7.52
CA GLN A 561 -5.88 -57.66 6.67
C GLN A 561 -5.55 -56.16 6.61
N PHE A 562 -4.30 -55.83 6.28
CA PHE A 562 -3.93 -54.45 6.01
C PHE A 562 -4.63 -53.97 4.72
N ASP A 563 -5.46 -52.93 4.85
CA ASP A 563 -6.14 -52.29 3.70
C ASP A 563 -5.12 -51.84 2.64
N GLU A 564 -3.92 -51.48 3.09
CA GLU A 564 -2.83 -51.03 2.26
C GLU A 564 -1.57 -51.87 2.45
N PRO A 565 -0.75 -52.03 1.38
CA PRO A 565 0.45 -52.84 1.43
C PRO A 565 1.47 -52.27 2.41
N ILE A 566 1.92 -53.09 3.36
CA ILE A 566 2.98 -52.71 4.33
C ILE A 566 4.39 -53.09 3.84
N THR A 567 4.47 -53.93 2.81
CA THR A 567 5.71 -54.45 2.20
C THR A 567 5.68 -54.26 0.70
N GLY A 568 6.85 -54.04 0.09
CA GLY A 568 7.02 -53.82 -1.34
C GLY A 568 6.98 -52.33 -1.70
N ARG A 569 8.14 -51.78 -2.07
CA ARG A 569 8.30 -50.35 -2.39
C ARG A 569 7.32 -49.84 -3.45
N THR A 570 7.17 -50.59 -4.54
CA THR A 570 6.26 -50.22 -5.65
C THR A 570 4.80 -50.15 -5.19
N ALA A 571 4.34 -51.15 -4.44
CA ALA A 571 2.96 -51.22 -3.96
C ALA A 571 2.64 -50.11 -2.96
N ARG A 572 3.62 -49.72 -2.13
CA ARG A 572 3.52 -48.59 -1.19
C ARG A 572 3.48 -47.23 -1.89
N ILE A 573 4.30 -47.01 -2.92
CA ILE A 573 4.27 -45.78 -3.72
C ILE A 573 2.92 -45.65 -4.42
N GLU A 574 2.38 -46.73 -5.00
CA GLU A 574 1.05 -46.71 -5.62
C GLU A 574 -0.07 -46.42 -4.61
N ALA A 575 0.01 -46.97 -3.40
CA ALA A 575 -0.96 -46.69 -2.34
C ALA A 575 -0.90 -45.21 -1.90
N ALA A 576 0.29 -44.65 -1.69
CA ALA A 576 0.48 -43.24 -1.35
C ALA A 576 0.01 -42.29 -2.46
N ARG A 577 0.22 -42.65 -3.74
CA ARG A 577 -0.32 -41.88 -4.89
C ARG A 577 -1.85 -41.84 -4.88
N ARG A 578 -2.50 -42.98 -4.66
CA ARG A 578 -3.98 -43.03 -4.56
C ARG A 578 -4.51 -42.18 -3.42
N ARG A 579 -3.83 -42.15 -2.27
CA ARG A 579 -4.20 -41.25 -1.15
C ARG A 579 -4.07 -39.78 -1.53
N LEU A 580 -2.98 -39.41 -2.21
CA LEU A 580 -2.80 -38.04 -2.68
C LEU A 580 -3.88 -37.63 -3.68
N GLU A 581 -4.20 -38.49 -4.65
CA GLU A 581 -5.29 -38.26 -5.61
C GLU A 581 -6.64 -38.07 -4.90
N ALA A 582 -6.98 -38.96 -3.96
CA ALA A 582 -8.22 -38.85 -3.17
C ALA A 582 -8.26 -37.58 -2.30
N ALA A 583 -7.15 -37.17 -1.70
CA ALA A 583 -7.06 -35.95 -0.90
C ALA A 583 -7.21 -34.69 -1.77
N VAL A 584 -6.64 -34.70 -2.99
CA VAL A 584 -6.78 -33.60 -3.96
C VAL A 584 -8.23 -33.47 -4.44
N GLU A 585 -8.90 -34.60 -4.72
CA GLU A 585 -10.31 -34.63 -5.11
C GLU A 585 -11.20 -34.10 -3.97
N ALA A 586 -11.00 -34.58 -2.74
CA ALA A 586 -11.74 -34.11 -1.56
C ALA A 586 -11.54 -32.60 -1.31
N ARG A 587 -10.34 -32.06 -1.56
CA ARG A 587 -10.08 -30.62 -1.49
C ARG A 587 -10.81 -29.85 -2.59
N ALA A 588 -10.86 -30.38 -3.82
CA ALA A 588 -11.59 -29.73 -4.91
C ALA A 588 -13.09 -29.65 -4.59
N GLU A 589 -13.67 -30.71 -4.01
CA GLU A 589 -15.07 -30.71 -3.53
C GLU A 589 -15.29 -29.69 -2.39
N ALA A 590 -14.39 -29.66 -1.40
CA ALA A 590 -14.47 -28.71 -0.29
C ALA A 590 -14.38 -27.25 -0.75
N ALA A 591 -13.49 -26.94 -1.70
CA ALA A 591 -13.34 -25.62 -2.29
C ALA A 591 -14.57 -25.20 -3.10
N ALA A 592 -15.18 -26.11 -3.86
CA ALA A 592 -16.42 -25.84 -4.58
C ALA A 592 -17.60 -25.57 -3.62
N ALA A 593 -17.71 -26.33 -2.53
CA ALA A 593 -18.73 -26.12 -1.51
C ALA A 593 -18.54 -24.79 -0.76
N LEU A 594 -17.29 -24.39 -0.50
CA LEU A 594 -16.96 -23.10 0.10
C LEU A 594 -17.42 -21.91 -0.77
N GLU A 595 -17.23 -21.99 -2.09
CA GLU A 595 -17.64 -20.92 -2.99
C GLU A 595 -19.17 -20.80 -3.11
N GLN A 596 -19.88 -21.94 -3.07
CA GLN A 596 -21.34 -21.96 -2.97
C GLN A 596 -21.83 -21.33 -1.65
N ALA A 597 -21.17 -21.62 -0.53
CA ALA A 597 -21.50 -21.05 0.78
C ALA A 597 -21.31 -19.52 0.80
N ARG A 598 -20.24 -19.00 0.19
CA ARG A 598 -20.02 -17.55 0.03
C ARG A 598 -21.14 -16.88 -0.76
N SER A 599 -21.53 -17.48 -1.88
CA SER A 599 -22.62 -16.96 -2.72
C SER A 599 -23.95 -16.91 -1.96
N ARG A 600 -24.21 -17.90 -1.08
CA ARG A 600 -25.40 -17.91 -0.21
C ARG A 600 -25.37 -16.80 0.84
N VAL A 601 -24.22 -16.52 1.46
CA VAL A 601 -24.08 -15.40 2.41
C VAL A 601 -24.36 -14.06 1.72
N GLU A 602 -23.81 -13.83 0.52
CA GLU A 602 -24.05 -12.60 -0.24
C GLU A 602 -25.54 -12.43 -0.62
N GLN A 603 -26.21 -13.53 -0.96
CA GLN A 603 -27.66 -13.51 -1.21
C GLN A 603 -28.46 -13.20 0.06
N ALA A 604 -28.11 -13.83 1.19
CA ALA A 604 -28.76 -13.61 2.47
C ALA A 604 -28.57 -12.17 2.97
N GLU A 605 -27.37 -11.59 2.81
CA GLU A 605 -27.08 -10.19 3.17
C GLU A 605 -27.92 -9.19 2.36
N ARG A 606 -28.06 -9.43 1.05
CA ARG A 606 -28.96 -8.63 0.20
C ARG A 606 -30.42 -8.72 0.63
N ARG A 607 -30.87 -9.92 1.03
CA ARG A 607 -32.23 -10.13 1.56
C ARG A 607 -32.44 -9.44 2.90
N THR A 608 -31.47 -9.48 3.82
CA THR A 608 -31.55 -8.76 5.11
C THR A 608 -31.62 -7.26 4.91
N ALA A 609 -30.79 -6.70 4.01
CA ALA A 609 -30.83 -5.28 3.71
C ALA A 609 -32.19 -4.86 3.11
N ALA A 610 -32.76 -5.68 2.22
CA ALA A 610 -34.06 -5.43 1.64
C ALA A 610 -35.22 -5.59 2.66
N ALA A 611 -35.17 -6.61 3.52
CA ALA A 611 -36.15 -6.80 4.59
C ALA A 611 -36.14 -5.65 5.61
N ARG A 612 -34.94 -5.11 5.91
CA ARG A 612 -34.79 -3.90 6.73
C ARG A 612 -35.41 -2.69 6.06
N ALA A 613 -35.20 -2.51 4.76
CA ALA A 613 -35.82 -1.41 4.02
C ALA A 613 -37.36 -1.49 4.02
N LEU A 614 -37.94 -2.70 4.00
CA LEU A 614 -39.39 -2.89 4.16
C LEU A 614 -39.88 -2.54 5.57
N ALA A 615 -39.17 -2.96 6.62
CA ALA A 615 -39.51 -2.60 8.00
C ALA A 615 -39.43 -1.08 8.25
N ASP A 616 -38.40 -0.43 7.69
CA ASP A 616 -38.26 1.02 7.73
C ASP A 616 -39.38 1.71 6.92
N ALA A 617 -39.80 1.13 5.79
CA ALA A 617 -40.94 1.64 5.00
C ALA A 617 -42.25 1.58 5.80
N GLU A 618 -42.52 0.49 6.54
CA GLU A 618 -43.69 0.37 7.41
C GLU A 618 -43.70 1.45 8.50
N SER A 619 -42.56 1.69 9.16
CA SER A 619 -42.41 2.76 10.15
C SER A 619 -42.66 4.16 9.54
N VAL A 620 -42.11 4.43 8.36
CA VAL A 620 -42.36 5.70 7.64
C VAL A 620 -43.84 5.82 7.24
N GLN A 621 -44.48 4.72 6.85
CA GLN A 621 -45.90 4.70 6.51
C GLN A 621 -46.80 5.00 7.72
N GLU A 622 -46.48 4.48 8.91
CA GLU A 622 -47.16 4.83 10.16
C GLU A 622 -47.03 6.33 10.48
N GLN A 623 -45.84 6.89 10.31
CA GLN A 623 -45.61 8.33 10.49
C GLN A 623 -46.41 9.17 9.47
N ILE A 624 -46.49 8.74 8.21
CA ILE A 624 -47.32 9.39 7.19
C ILE A 624 -48.80 9.37 7.59
N LEU A 625 -49.30 8.25 8.12
CA LEU A 625 -50.70 8.15 8.57
C LEU A 625 -50.97 9.08 9.77
N ALA A 626 -50.08 9.12 10.76
CA ALA A 626 -50.23 10.00 11.93
C ALA A 626 -50.17 11.50 11.55
N LEU A 627 -49.30 11.88 10.61
CA LEU A 627 -49.22 13.25 10.11
C LEU A 627 -50.45 13.62 9.28
N ARG A 628 -51.03 12.70 8.50
CA ARG A 628 -52.31 12.92 7.80
C ARG A 628 -53.45 13.19 8.77
N GLU A 629 -53.56 12.40 9.84
CA GLU A 629 -54.56 12.64 10.90
C GLU A 629 -54.37 14.03 11.55
N THR A 630 -53.12 14.48 11.69
CA THR A 630 -52.80 15.82 12.21
C THR A 630 -53.22 16.93 11.24
N VAL A 631 -53.07 16.74 9.92
CA VAL A 631 -53.60 17.66 8.90
C VAL A 631 -55.11 17.74 8.98
N ASP A 632 -55.81 16.60 9.05
CA ASP A 632 -57.27 16.54 9.12
C ASP A 632 -57.79 17.22 10.40
N ARG A 633 -57.07 17.07 11.52
CA ARG A 633 -57.39 17.75 12.79
C ARG A 633 -57.21 19.26 12.69
N HIS A 634 -56.10 19.74 12.12
CA HIS A 634 -55.88 21.18 11.92
C HIS A 634 -56.90 21.79 10.95
N GLU A 635 -57.31 21.06 9.91
CA GLU A 635 -58.37 21.49 8.98
C GLU A 635 -59.73 21.58 9.69
N THR A 636 -60.08 20.58 10.49
CA THR A 636 -61.29 20.59 11.33
C THR A 636 -61.29 21.75 12.34
N ASP A 637 -60.15 22.00 13.00
CA ASP A 637 -60.00 23.09 13.96
C ASP A 637 -60.18 24.46 13.29
N ARG A 638 -59.62 24.65 12.09
CA ARG A 638 -59.79 25.88 11.30
C ARG A 638 -61.22 26.06 10.80
N ASP A 639 -61.86 25.01 10.32
CA ASP A 639 -63.27 25.03 9.90
C ASP A 639 -64.19 25.41 11.07
N SER A 640 -63.88 24.95 12.28
CA SER A 640 -64.64 25.30 13.50
C SER A 640 -64.39 26.74 13.99
N LEU A 641 -63.20 27.30 13.71
CA LEU A 641 -62.80 28.66 14.08
C LEU A 641 -63.33 29.71 13.11
N ALA A 642 -63.47 29.36 11.82
CA ALA A 642 -63.92 30.26 10.76
C ALA A 642 -65.23 31.03 11.06
N PRO A 643 -66.33 30.42 11.52
CA PRO A 643 -67.55 31.16 11.84
C PRO A 643 -67.40 32.05 13.07
N GLN A 644 -66.60 31.65 14.06
CA GLN A 644 -66.33 32.45 15.27
C GLN A 644 -65.52 33.70 14.96
N LEU A 645 -64.52 33.55 14.09
CA LEU A 645 -63.68 34.64 13.63
C LEU A 645 -64.49 35.65 12.78
N GLN A 646 -65.38 35.15 11.91
CA GLN A 646 -66.26 36.01 11.12
C GLN A 646 -67.24 36.80 12.00
N ALA A 647 -67.87 36.15 12.98
CA ALA A 647 -68.76 36.82 13.94
C ALA A 647 -68.02 37.86 14.81
N ALA A 648 -66.79 37.56 15.25
CA ALA A 648 -65.96 38.50 16.00
C ALA A 648 -65.53 39.71 15.16
N LYS A 649 -65.27 39.52 13.86
CA LYS A 649 -64.98 40.61 12.91
C LYS A 649 -66.18 41.54 12.73
N GLU A 650 -67.36 40.98 12.48
CA GLU A 650 -68.61 41.74 12.32
C GLU A 650 -68.99 42.49 13.62
N SER A 651 -68.82 41.85 14.78
CA SER A 651 -69.09 42.47 16.08
C SER A 651 -68.11 43.59 16.42
N ALA A 652 -66.82 43.42 16.09
CA ALA A 652 -65.81 44.47 16.28
C ALA A 652 -66.03 45.67 15.34
N GLU A 653 -66.50 45.45 14.12
CA GLU A 653 -66.86 46.52 13.17
C GLU A 653 -68.10 47.29 13.63
N ALA A 654 -69.14 46.61 14.13
CA ALA A 654 -70.33 47.25 14.68
C ALA A 654 -70.01 48.08 15.95
N ALA A 655 -69.19 47.52 16.86
CA ALA A 655 -68.76 48.21 18.09
C ALA A 655 -67.87 49.43 17.78
N ALA A 656 -66.99 49.33 16.78
CA ALA A 656 -66.20 50.46 16.31
C ALA A 656 -67.06 51.58 15.71
N GLY A 657 -68.14 51.25 14.98
CA GLY A 657 -69.09 52.23 14.45
C GLY A 657 -69.84 53.00 15.55
N GLN A 658 -70.24 52.33 16.63
CA GLN A 658 -70.93 52.98 17.77
C GLN A 658 -69.99 53.85 18.61
N GLN A 659 -68.73 53.41 18.81
CA GLN A 659 -67.70 54.21 19.46
C GLN A 659 -67.42 55.51 18.68
N LEU A 660 -67.36 55.45 17.35
CA LEU A 660 -67.00 56.60 16.51
C LEU A 660 -68.04 57.74 16.58
N VAL A 661 -69.33 57.40 16.59
CA VAL A 661 -70.44 58.38 16.71
C VAL A 661 -70.50 59.00 18.12
N ARG A 662 -70.19 58.22 19.16
CA ARG A 662 -70.13 58.70 20.56
C ARG A 662 -68.91 59.58 20.80
N ASP A 663 -67.74 59.13 20.33
CA ASP A 663 -66.50 59.88 20.44
C ASP A 663 -66.60 61.19 19.67
N GLU A 664 -67.22 61.27 18.49
CA GLU A 664 -67.45 62.56 17.81
C GLU A 664 -68.31 63.55 18.62
N ARG A 665 -69.33 63.06 19.34
CA ARG A 665 -70.29 63.91 20.04
C ARG A 665 -69.80 64.36 21.42
N LEU A 666 -69.14 63.45 22.16
CA LEU A 666 -68.47 63.77 23.43
C LEU A 666 -67.21 64.62 23.19
N LYS A 667 -66.44 64.34 22.12
CA LYS A 667 -65.28 65.13 21.75
C LYS A 667 -65.68 66.54 21.32
N ASN A 668 -66.84 66.77 20.72
CA ASN A 668 -67.31 68.13 20.45
C ASN A 668 -67.69 68.90 21.72
N LEU A 669 -68.40 68.29 22.68
CA LEU A 669 -68.80 68.97 23.93
C LEU A 669 -67.63 69.13 24.91
N GLU A 670 -66.84 68.07 25.12
CA GLU A 670 -65.62 68.12 25.93
C GLU A 670 -64.49 68.90 25.27
N ALA A 671 -64.38 68.97 23.94
CA ALA A 671 -63.49 69.94 23.31
C ALA A 671 -63.95 71.34 23.69
N THR A 672 -65.23 71.66 23.63
CA THR A 672 -65.69 73.01 23.96
C THR A 672 -65.48 73.36 25.45
N ARG A 673 -65.72 72.43 26.40
CA ARG A 673 -65.43 72.68 27.84
C ARG A 673 -63.95 72.66 28.17
N ARG A 674 -63.22 71.62 27.71
CA ARG A 674 -61.77 71.57 27.90
C ARG A 674 -61.10 72.71 27.19
N ASP A 675 -61.64 73.22 26.08
CA ASP A 675 -61.09 74.39 25.43
C ASP A 675 -61.27 75.61 26.33
N HIS A 676 -62.34 75.76 27.10
CA HIS A 676 -62.45 76.88 28.06
C HIS A 676 -61.74 76.64 29.40
N ASP A 677 -61.79 75.43 29.97
CA ASP A 677 -61.05 75.00 31.18
C ASP A 677 -59.56 75.01 30.95
N ARG A 678 -59.09 74.33 29.89
CA ARG A 678 -57.70 74.42 29.47
C ARG A 678 -57.40 75.82 29.09
N VAL A 679 -58.23 76.60 28.40
CA VAL A 679 -57.81 77.98 28.16
C VAL A 679 -57.61 78.72 29.49
N LEU A 680 -58.31 78.46 30.58
CA LEU A 680 -58.07 79.18 31.85
C LEU A 680 -56.96 78.62 32.74
N ASP A 681 -56.94 77.31 32.93
CA ASP A 681 -55.89 76.60 33.66
C ASP A 681 -54.61 76.49 32.82
N ASP A 682 -54.69 76.45 31.49
CA ASP A 682 -53.57 76.79 30.61
C ASP A 682 -53.27 78.25 30.85
N LEU A 683 -54.05 79.28 30.53
CA LEU A 683 -53.52 80.66 30.62
C LEU A 683 -52.88 81.02 32.00
N THR A 684 -53.37 80.50 33.13
CA THR A 684 -52.79 80.66 34.48
C THR A 684 -51.65 79.68 34.80
N GLY A 685 -51.85 78.40 34.52
CA GLY A 685 -50.84 77.34 34.65
C GLY A 685 -49.71 77.52 33.64
N ARG A 686 -49.99 77.80 32.38
CA ARG A 686 -49.11 78.33 31.31
C ARG A 686 -48.33 79.54 31.78
N LYS A 687 -48.87 80.48 32.56
CA LYS A 687 -48.02 81.56 33.08
C LYS A 687 -46.95 81.04 34.06
N LEU A 688 -47.32 80.20 35.02
CA LEU A 688 -46.39 79.62 36.00
C LEU A 688 -45.43 78.62 35.34
N ALA A 689 -45.98 77.79 34.46
CA ALA A 689 -45.32 76.78 33.66
C ALA A 689 -44.43 77.40 32.61
N LEU A 690 -44.72 78.54 31.98
CA LEU A 690 -43.79 79.20 31.06
C LEU A 690 -42.59 79.78 31.83
N CYS A 691 -42.74 80.22 33.09
CA CYS A 691 -41.63 80.63 33.95
C CYS A 691 -40.79 79.45 34.46
N GLU A 692 -41.45 78.35 34.86
CA GLU A 692 -40.77 77.09 35.20
C GLU A 692 -40.14 76.44 33.95
N GLU A 693 -40.79 76.51 32.79
CA GLU A 693 -40.30 76.08 31.46
C GLU A 693 -39.06 76.90 31.09
N GLN A 694 -39.08 78.22 31.26
CA GLN A 694 -37.90 79.06 31.05
C GLN A 694 -36.70 78.65 31.92
N THR A 695 -36.94 78.21 33.16
CA THR A 695 -35.88 77.77 34.08
C THR A 695 -35.42 76.33 33.77
N THR A 696 -36.34 75.44 33.41
CA THR A 696 -36.07 74.04 33.04
C THR A 696 -35.55 73.87 31.61
N LEU A 697 -35.67 74.88 30.75
CA LEU A 697 -35.04 74.92 29.44
C LEU A 697 -33.52 74.77 29.54
N ASP A 698 -32.91 75.16 30.67
CA ASP A 698 -31.47 74.99 30.96
C ASP A 698 -30.58 75.31 29.74
N LEU A 699 -30.76 76.51 29.18
CA LEU A 699 -30.04 76.93 27.99
C LEU A 699 -28.52 76.87 28.18
N ALA A 700 -28.05 77.06 29.41
CA ALA A 700 -26.64 76.90 29.78
C ALA A 700 -26.17 75.45 29.62
N GLY A 701 -26.92 74.46 30.13
CA GLY A 701 -26.62 73.04 29.94
C GLY A 701 -26.75 72.58 28.49
N ARG A 702 -27.72 73.12 27.74
CA ARG A 702 -27.88 72.84 26.29
C ARG A 702 -26.72 73.39 25.46
N ALA A 703 -26.27 74.61 25.76
CA ALA A 703 -25.11 75.21 25.11
C ALA A 703 -23.82 74.43 25.43
N ALA A 704 -23.67 73.95 26.66
CA ALA A 704 -22.55 73.09 27.05
C ALA A 704 -22.57 71.71 26.34
N ALA A 705 -23.76 71.11 26.15
CA ALA A 705 -23.92 69.84 25.45
C ALA A 705 -23.70 69.95 23.91
N TRP A 706 -23.98 71.12 23.33
CA TRP A 706 -23.63 71.44 21.94
C TRP A 706 -22.14 71.78 21.78
N GLY A 707 -21.58 72.55 22.72
CA GLY A 707 -20.18 72.98 22.70
C GLY A 707 -19.90 74.27 21.91
N GLY A 708 -20.94 75.07 21.61
CA GLY A 708 -20.85 76.30 20.82
C GLY A 708 -22.01 77.26 21.07
N THR A 709 -22.13 78.30 20.25
CA THR A 709 -23.22 79.30 20.36
C THR A 709 -24.48 78.86 19.60
N PRO A 710 -25.66 79.45 19.90
CA PRO A 710 -26.86 79.24 19.10
C PRO A 710 -26.66 79.58 17.61
N GLU A 711 -25.91 80.62 17.29
CA GLU A 711 -25.60 81.01 15.91
C GLU A 711 -24.79 79.93 15.18
N ASP A 712 -23.85 79.28 15.87
CA ASP A 712 -23.09 78.14 15.32
C ASP A 712 -23.97 76.90 15.11
N ALA A 713 -24.95 76.67 16.01
CA ALA A 713 -25.91 75.58 15.87
C ALA A 713 -26.86 75.79 14.68
N GLU A 714 -27.27 77.04 14.43
CA GLU A 714 -28.08 77.41 13.28
C GLU A 714 -27.33 77.19 11.97
N ALA A 715 -26.08 77.65 11.88
CA ALA A 715 -25.23 77.41 10.73
C ALA A 715 -25.06 75.90 10.44
N PHE A 716 -24.81 75.09 11.48
CA PHE A 716 -24.69 73.64 11.34
C PHE A 716 -25.95 72.95 10.81
N LEU A 717 -27.15 73.34 11.30
CA LEU A 717 -28.39 72.74 10.81
C LEU A 717 -28.73 73.16 9.38
N VAL A 718 -28.42 74.39 8.97
CA VAL A 718 -28.65 74.86 7.59
C VAL A 718 -27.77 74.12 6.57
N GLU A 719 -26.61 73.61 6.99
CA GLU A 719 -25.73 72.79 6.14
C GLU A 719 -26.24 71.34 5.96
N LEU A 720 -27.22 70.88 6.76
CA LEU A 720 -27.80 69.54 6.63
C LEU A 720 -28.79 69.45 5.44
N PRO A 721 -29.08 68.24 4.91
CA PRO A 721 -30.09 68.05 3.87
C PRO A 721 -31.50 68.48 4.31
N ASP A 722 -32.34 68.94 3.37
CA ASP A 722 -33.69 69.47 3.62
C ASP A 722 -34.57 68.58 4.51
N ASP A 723 -34.48 67.25 4.35
CA ASP A 723 -35.25 66.29 5.16
C ASP A 723 -34.76 66.24 6.62
N ALA A 724 -33.47 66.45 6.85
CA ALA A 724 -32.86 66.46 8.18
C ALA A 724 -33.08 67.80 8.91
N GLN A 725 -33.15 68.91 8.16
CA GLN A 725 -33.50 70.24 8.71
C GLN A 725 -34.89 70.27 9.34
N ARG A 726 -35.83 69.51 8.77
CA ARG A 726 -37.24 69.44 9.19
C ARG A 726 -37.49 68.48 10.36
N ARG A 727 -36.50 67.69 10.78
CA ARG A 727 -36.65 66.71 11.87
C ARG A 727 -36.80 67.39 13.22
N THR A 728 -37.72 66.89 14.03
CA THR A 728 -37.91 67.32 15.40
C THR A 728 -36.89 66.68 16.33
N ILE A 729 -36.75 67.20 17.55
CA ILE A 729 -35.91 66.59 18.60
C ILE A 729 -36.33 65.13 18.87
N ALA A 730 -37.63 64.84 18.86
CA ALA A 730 -38.14 63.48 19.09
C ALA A 730 -37.73 62.51 17.97
N ASP A 731 -37.76 62.97 16.71
CA ASP A 731 -37.28 62.20 15.57
C ASP A 731 -35.78 61.91 15.70
N TRP A 732 -34.99 62.90 16.11
CA TRP A 732 -33.56 62.73 16.34
C TRP A 732 -33.26 61.82 17.55
N ASN A 733 -34.03 61.88 18.62
CA ASN A 733 -33.90 60.98 19.77
C ASN A 733 -34.18 59.53 19.35
N HIS A 734 -35.29 59.28 18.63
CA HIS A 734 -35.62 57.95 18.13
C HIS A 734 -34.56 57.45 17.16
N GLN A 735 -34.09 58.31 16.26
CA GLN A 735 -33.05 57.97 15.30
C GLN A 735 -31.72 57.61 15.97
N ALA A 736 -31.24 58.43 16.92
CA ALA A 736 -30.00 58.16 17.64
C ALA A 736 -30.09 56.86 18.45
N CYS A 737 -31.20 56.60 19.15
CA CYS A 737 -31.41 55.34 19.86
C CYS A 737 -31.51 54.14 18.91
N THR A 738 -32.21 54.26 17.78
CA THR A 738 -32.33 53.17 16.79
C THR A 738 -30.98 52.85 16.15
N GLN A 739 -30.19 53.87 15.81
CA GLN A 739 -28.86 53.68 15.24
C GLN A 739 -27.90 53.08 16.27
N LEU A 740 -27.99 53.45 17.55
CA LEU A 740 -27.20 52.81 18.61
C LEU A 740 -27.62 51.36 18.88
N ASP A 741 -28.92 51.03 18.80
CA ASP A 741 -29.40 49.64 18.80
C ASP A 741 -28.80 48.84 17.64
N ASP A 742 -28.72 49.43 16.45
CA ASP A 742 -28.07 48.82 15.29
C ASP A 742 -26.57 48.61 15.52
N VAL A 743 -25.86 49.59 16.10
CA VAL A 743 -24.45 49.45 16.49
C VAL A 743 -24.27 48.30 17.49
N ILE A 744 -25.11 48.20 18.53
CA ILE A 744 -25.03 47.12 19.53
C ILE A 744 -25.22 45.76 18.87
N ARG A 745 -26.24 45.61 18.01
CA ARG A 745 -26.50 44.36 17.28
C ARG A 745 -25.35 43.98 16.37
N ARG A 746 -24.71 44.96 15.72
CA ARG A 746 -23.55 44.72 14.86
C ARG A 746 -22.31 44.37 15.66
N CYS A 747 -22.04 45.02 16.78
CA CYS A 747 -20.89 44.68 17.64
C CYS A 747 -21.06 43.31 18.33
N PHE A 748 -22.27 42.97 18.75
CA PHE A 748 -22.55 41.79 19.58
C PHE A 748 -23.77 41.01 19.05
N PRO A 749 -23.65 40.31 17.90
CA PRO A 749 -24.77 39.59 17.27
C PRO A 749 -25.28 38.42 18.12
N ASN A 750 -24.44 37.84 18.98
CA ASN A 750 -24.75 36.67 19.81
C ASN A 750 -24.82 37.01 21.31
N ALA A 751 -25.10 38.26 21.69
CA ALA A 751 -25.09 38.78 23.06
C ALA A 751 -25.89 37.92 24.07
N ARG A 752 -25.30 36.85 24.58
CA ARG A 752 -25.93 35.86 25.48
C ARG A 752 -25.17 35.70 26.80
N SER A 753 -23.99 36.29 26.94
CA SER A 753 -23.16 36.13 28.13
C SER A 753 -22.42 37.42 28.53
N ARG A 754 -22.14 37.55 29.84
CA ARG A 754 -21.32 38.65 30.41
C ARG A 754 -19.84 38.56 30.01
N GLU A 755 -19.40 37.42 29.48
CA GLU A 755 -18.01 37.17 29.08
C GLU A 755 -17.67 37.77 27.71
N GLU A 756 -18.67 37.98 26.84
CA GLU A 756 -18.50 38.48 25.48
C GLU A 756 -18.57 40.02 25.37
N ILE A 757 -19.11 40.69 26.39
CA ILE A 757 -19.35 42.14 26.39
C ILE A 757 -18.47 42.80 27.46
N PRO A 758 -17.78 43.93 27.17
CA PRO A 758 -17.03 44.67 28.18
C PRO A 758 -17.87 44.98 29.41
N THR A 759 -17.32 44.81 30.62
CA THR A 759 -18.05 44.95 31.89
C THR A 759 -18.82 46.27 32.00
N GLU A 760 -18.19 47.38 31.62
CA GLU A 760 -18.82 48.71 31.62
C GLU A 760 -20.01 48.80 30.65
N LEU A 761 -19.92 48.15 29.48
CA LEU A 761 -20.99 48.13 28.50
C LEU A 761 -22.15 47.23 28.96
N TRP A 762 -21.83 46.10 29.60
CA TRP A 762 -22.83 45.19 30.14
C TRP A 762 -23.74 45.86 31.18
N GLU A 763 -23.15 46.69 32.04
CA GLU A 763 -23.87 47.46 33.07
C GLU A 763 -24.79 48.53 32.47
N ILE A 764 -24.31 49.26 31.44
CA ILE A 764 -25.12 50.24 30.70
C ILE A 764 -26.30 49.57 29.98
N LEU A 765 -26.10 48.37 29.43
CA LEU A 765 -27.14 47.67 28.67
C LEU A 765 -28.20 47.00 29.55
N ASN A 766 -27.79 46.37 30.66
CA ASN A 766 -28.64 45.46 31.45
C ASN A 766 -28.94 45.93 32.89
N GLY A 767 -28.56 47.15 33.27
CA GLY A 767 -28.92 47.72 34.56
C GLY A 767 -30.43 47.87 34.80
N PRO A 768 -30.87 48.19 36.04
CA PRO A 768 -32.28 48.42 36.38
C PRO A 768 -32.94 49.50 35.52
N ASP A 769 -32.21 50.59 35.26
CA ASP A 769 -32.56 51.67 34.34
C ASP A 769 -31.75 51.59 33.01
N GLY A 770 -31.33 50.37 32.64
CA GLY A 770 -30.42 50.12 31.52
C GLY A 770 -31.06 50.25 30.14
N TRP A 771 -30.23 50.32 29.11
CA TRP A 771 -30.65 50.54 27.71
C TRP A 771 -31.75 49.59 27.22
N THR A 772 -31.75 48.32 27.65
CA THR A 772 -32.73 47.31 27.22
C THR A 772 -34.09 47.42 27.94
N ASN A 773 -34.09 47.81 29.22
CA ASN A 773 -35.28 47.83 30.08
C ASN A 773 -35.88 49.23 30.28
N GLY A 774 -35.12 50.28 29.96
CA GLY A 774 -35.52 51.68 30.15
C GLY A 774 -36.45 52.20 29.04
N THR A 775 -37.19 53.25 29.39
CA THR A 775 -38.04 54.01 28.45
C THR A 775 -37.18 54.82 27.47
N LEU A 776 -37.79 55.40 26.42
CA LEU A 776 -37.05 56.24 25.46
C LEU A 776 -36.31 57.39 26.16
N GLY A 777 -36.88 57.98 27.20
CA GLY A 777 -36.23 59.04 27.99
C GLY A 777 -34.98 58.55 28.72
N ASP A 778 -35.06 57.37 29.34
CA ASP A 778 -33.92 56.74 30.04
C ASP A 778 -32.80 56.40 29.05
N ARG A 779 -33.16 55.86 27.89
CA ARG A 779 -32.19 55.55 26.80
C ARG A 779 -31.49 56.80 26.29
N VAL A 780 -32.21 57.89 26.06
CA VAL A 780 -31.64 59.18 25.62
C VAL A 780 -30.59 59.70 26.62
N GLY A 781 -30.81 59.54 27.92
CA GLY A 781 -29.82 59.89 28.96
C GLY A 781 -28.54 59.06 28.91
N LEU A 782 -28.62 57.81 28.43
CA LEU A 782 -27.49 56.88 28.34
C LEU A 782 -26.69 57.01 27.03
N VAL A 783 -27.22 57.69 26.00
CA VAL A 783 -26.60 57.87 24.68
C VAL A 783 -25.14 58.33 24.76
N PRO A 784 -24.75 59.37 25.54
CA PRO A 784 -23.36 59.82 25.60
C PRO A 784 -22.39 58.79 26.22
N ALA A 785 -22.86 58.02 27.21
CA ALA A 785 -22.06 56.98 27.85
C ALA A 785 -21.87 55.80 26.89
N LEU A 786 -22.94 55.38 26.24
CA LEU A 786 -22.93 54.28 25.28
C LEU A 786 -22.04 54.58 24.06
N HIS A 787 -22.11 55.80 23.51
CA HIS A 787 -21.22 56.26 22.45
C HIS A 787 -19.75 56.14 22.84
N ARG A 788 -19.39 56.58 24.05
CA ARG A 788 -18.01 56.56 24.53
C ARG A 788 -17.47 55.14 24.65
N THR A 789 -18.23 54.26 25.29
CA THR A 789 -17.81 52.88 25.53
C THR A 789 -17.72 52.09 24.23
N LEU A 790 -18.70 52.21 23.32
CA LEU A 790 -18.66 51.58 22.00
C LEU A 790 -17.53 52.14 21.12
N SER A 791 -17.29 53.45 21.16
CA SER A 791 -16.19 54.07 20.41
C SER A 791 -14.84 53.59 20.92
N SER A 792 -14.65 53.47 22.23
CA SER A 792 -13.40 52.96 22.81
C SER A 792 -13.16 51.50 22.44
N HIS A 793 -14.20 50.66 22.53
CA HIS A 793 -14.13 49.26 22.14
C HIS A 793 -13.77 49.09 20.66
N LEU A 794 -14.49 49.77 19.75
CA LEU A 794 -14.24 49.66 18.31
C LEU A 794 -12.88 50.22 17.88
N ALA A 795 -12.38 51.26 18.54
CA ALA A 795 -11.06 51.83 18.29
C ALA A 795 -9.92 50.89 18.70
N GLN A 796 -10.05 50.17 19.82
CA GLN A 796 -9.06 49.17 20.24
C GLN A 796 -8.92 48.04 19.21
N HIS A 797 -10.01 47.67 18.54
CA HIS A 797 -10.01 46.62 17.52
C HIS A 797 -9.60 47.07 16.12
N GLU A 798 -9.52 48.38 15.83
CA GLU A 798 -9.24 48.88 14.48
C GLU A 798 -7.82 48.58 13.99
N THR A 799 -6.83 48.81 14.85
CA THR A 799 -5.42 48.48 14.55
C THR A 799 -5.23 46.96 14.42
N PHE A 800 -5.95 46.18 15.20
CA PHE A 800 -5.89 44.72 15.12
C PHE A 800 -6.54 44.20 13.82
N ASP A 801 -7.71 44.73 13.47
CA ASP A 801 -8.45 44.37 12.25
C ASP A 801 -7.62 44.66 10.99
N SER A 802 -6.98 45.84 10.91
CA SER A 802 -6.14 46.21 9.77
C SER A 802 -4.90 45.32 9.64
N LEU A 803 -4.22 44.98 10.74
CA LEU A 803 -3.10 44.05 10.74
C LEU A 803 -3.55 42.63 10.33
N GLN A 804 -4.69 42.15 10.84
CA GLN A 804 -5.26 40.86 10.47
C GLN A 804 -5.60 40.80 8.97
N GLN A 805 -6.22 41.84 8.40
CA GLN A 805 -6.50 41.89 6.96
C GLN A 805 -5.22 41.82 6.11
N GLN A 806 -4.16 42.53 6.50
CA GLN A 806 -2.87 42.47 5.81
C GLN A 806 -2.23 41.08 5.90
N GLN A 807 -2.30 40.45 7.08
CA GLN A 807 -1.82 39.09 7.29
C GLN A 807 -2.58 38.06 6.45
N ILE A 808 -3.92 38.14 6.43
CA ILE A 808 -4.78 37.27 5.60
C ILE A 808 -4.44 37.45 4.12
N ALA A 809 -4.32 38.68 3.64
CA ALA A 809 -3.96 38.96 2.24
C ALA A 809 -2.59 38.38 1.85
N SER A 810 -1.57 38.56 2.71
CA SER A 810 -0.23 37.99 2.52
C SER A 810 -0.25 36.46 2.48
N GLN A 811 -0.93 35.84 3.46
CA GLN A 811 -1.07 34.39 3.57
C GLN A 811 -1.85 33.78 2.39
N ARG A 812 -2.87 34.48 1.88
CA ARG A 812 -3.61 34.08 0.67
C ARG A 812 -2.70 34.09 -0.55
N ALA A 813 -1.88 35.14 -0.71
CA ALA A 813 -0.93 35.25 -1.81
C ALA A 813 0.15 34.14 -1.75
N GLU A 814 0.69 33.86 -0.56
CA GLU A 814 1.69 32.80 -0.36
C GLU A 814 1.13 31.41 -0.69
N ARG A 815 -0.07 31.08 -0.21
CA ARG A 815 -0.73 29.79 -0.48
C ARG A 815 -1.12 29.63 -1.94
N ASN A 816 -1.61 30.69 -2.58
CA ASN A 816 -1.86 30.68 -4.03
C ASN A 816 -0.56 30.45 -4.82
N ALA A 817 0.53 31.13 -4.45
CA ALA A 817 1.83 30.91 -5.08
C ALA A 817 2.38 29.49 -4.83
N ALA A 818 2.06 28.86 -3.69
CA ALA A 818 2.39 27.46 -3.44
C ALA A 818 1.58 26.51 -4.32
N LEU A 819 0.27 26.77 -4.51
CA LEU A 819 -0.59 26.00 -5.41
C LEU A 819 -0.14 26.11 -6.87
N GLU A 820 0.19 27.31 -7.35
CA GLU A 820 0.69 27.51 -8.71
C GLU A 820 2.02 26.78 -8.93
N ARG A 821 2.97 26.87 -8.00
CA ARG A 821 4.22 26.09 -8.07
C ARG A 821 3.97 24.58 -8.10
N ALA A 822 3.00 24.08 -7.34
CA ALA A 822 2.63 22.66 -7.37
C ALA A 822 2.03 22.27 -8.74
N ARG A 823 1.18 23.13 -9.33
CA ARG A 823 0.60 22.93 -10.67
C ARG A 823 1.67 22.93 -11.77
N GLU A 824 2.61 23.87 -11.72
CA GLU A 824 3.75 23.92 -12.64
C GLU A 824 4.60 22.66 -12.52
N GLY A 825 4.95 22.25 -11.30
CA GLY A 825 5.69 21.01 -11.04
C GLY A 825 4.98 19.75 -11.52
N LEU A 826 3.64 19.69 -11.39
CA LEU A 826 2.83 18.61 -11.95
C LEU A 826 2.86 18.62 -13.48
N ALA A 827 2.69 19.78 -14.13
CA ALA A 827 2.71 19.89 -15.58
C ALA A 827 4.07 19.48 -16.18
N GLU A 828 5.17 19.90 -15.55
CA GLU A 828 6.53 19.49 -15.93
C GLU A 828 6.75 17.98 -15.77
N ALA A 829 6.30 17.42 -14.63
CA ALA A 829 6.41 15.99 -14.37
C ALA A 829 5.57 15.16 -15.35
N GLU A 830 4.34 15.57 -15.67
CA GLU A 830 3.47 14.91 -16.65
C GLU A 830 4.04 14.95 -18.07
N SER A 831 4.60 16.10 -18.47
CA SER A 831 5.26 16.26 -19.77
C SER A 831 6.50 15.36 -19.88
N THR A 832 7.34 15.37 -18.85
CA THR A 832 8.57 14.56 -18.78
C THR A 832 8.26 13.07 -18.79
N ALA A 833 7.31 12.61 -17.96
CA ALA A 833 6.90 11.22 -17.91
C ALA A 833 6.29 10.76 -19.24
N ARG A 834 5.47 11.60 -19.90
CA ARG A 834 4.89 11.27 -21.21
C ARG A 834 5.96 11.16 -22.30
N ALA A 835 6.90 12.09 -22.36
CA ALA A 835 7.99 12.06 -23.31
C ALA A 835 8.91 10.83 -23.10
N HIS A 836 9.24 10.54 -21.84
CA HIS A 836 10.04 9.36 -21.48
C HIS A 836 9.32 8.05 -21.84
N ARG A 837 8.02 7.91 -21.54
CA ARG A 837 7.22 6.73 -21.92
C ARG A 837 7.19 6.50 -23.43
N ALA A 838 6.97 7.54 -24.22
CA ALA A 838 6.95 7.43 -25.68
C ALA A 838 8.32 7.00 -26.22
N SER A 839 9.39 7.64 -25.75
CA SER A 839 10.77 7.28 -26.11
C SER A 839 11.12 5.85 -25.70
N LEU A 840 10.70 5.43 -24.50
CA LEU A 840 10.95 4.08 -23.99
C LEU A 840 10.19 3.03 -24.78
N ALA A 841 8.91 3.25 -25.08
CA ALA A 841 8.13 2.31 -25.90
C ALA A 841 8.77 2.11 -27.28
N ASP A 842 9.22 3.19 -27.92
CA ASP A 842 9.94 3.12 -29.20
C ASP A 842 11.30 2.43 -29.06
N GLY A 843 12.03 2.67 -27.96
CA GLY A 843 13.27 1.99 -27.60
C GLY A 843 13.08 0.48 -27.42
N ILE A 844 12.07 0.05 -26.64
CA ILE A 844 11.71 -1.35 -26.43
C ILE A 844 11.35 -2.01 -27.77
N LYS A 845 10.49 -1.38 -28.58
CA LYS A 845 10.14 -1.90 -29.92
C LYS A 845 11.38 -2.04 -30.82
N ALA A 846 12.29 -1.07 -30.80
CA ALA A 846 13.52 -1.13 -31.58
C ALA A 846 14.43 -2.28 -31.12
N ARG A 847 14.63 -2.46 -29.80
CA ARG A 847 15.42 -3.58 -29.26
C ARG A 847 14.79 -4.92 -29.57
N LEU A 848 13.49 -5.10 -29.34
CA LEU A 848 12.79 -6.35 -29.66
C LEU A 848 12.83 -6.69 -31.16
N ARG A 849 12.85 -5.70 -32.05
CA ARG A 849 13.11 -5.92 -33.49
C ARG A 849 14.52 -6.45 -33.76
N LEU A 850 15.54 -5.89 -33.11
CA LEU A 850 16.92 -6.40 -33.22
C LEU A 850 17.04 -7.83 -32.70
N VAL A 851 16.44 -8.12 -31.54
CA VAL A 851 16.38 -9.50 -30.99
C VAL A 851 15.70 -10.43 -32.00
N SER A 852 14.58 -10.01 -32.59
CA SER A 852 13.88 -10.81 -33.59
C SER A 852 14.71 -11.07 -34.84
N GLN A 853 15.54 -10.12 -35.29
CA GLN A 853 16.41 -10.27 -36.45
C GLN A 853 17.58 -11.22 -36.16
N GLU A 854 18.25 -11.06 -35.02
CA GLU A 854 19.32 -11.97 -34.61
C GLU A 854 18.78 -13.37 -34.33
N PHE A 855 17.56 -13.51 -33.81
CA PHE A 855 16.92 -14.81 -33.59
C PHE A 855 16.63 -15.52 -34.91
N ASP A 856 16.13 -14.81 -35.93
CA ASP A 856 15.95 -15.36 -37.27
C ASP A 856 17.28 -15.81 -37.90
N ARG A 857 18.31 -14.96 -37.78
CA ARG A 857 19.65 -15.21 -38.31
C ARG A 857 20.28 -16.44 -37.69
N LEU A 858 20.32 -16.51 -36.35
CA LEU A 858 20.85 -17.67 -35.62
C LEU A 858 20.06 -18.93 -35.95
N ASP A 859 18.74 -18.80 -36.13
CA ASP A 859 17.95 -19.96 -36.45
C ASP A 859 18.29 -20.55 -37.82
N GLN A 860 18.36 -19.71 -38.86
CA GLN A 860 18.68 -20.13 -40.22
C GLN A 860 20.12 -20.64 -40.35
N GLN A 861 21.08 -19.99 -39.68
CA GLN A 861 22.50 -20.34 -39.76
C GLN A 861 22.79 -21.72 -39.15
N TYR A 862 22.04 -22.11 -38.11
CA TYR A 862 22.27 -23.34 -37.37
C TYR A 862 21.08 -24.31 -37.50
N GLY A 863 20.70 -24.64 -38.73
CA GLY A 863 19.82 -25.78 -39.04
C GLY A 863 18.31 -25.57 -38.92
N GLY A 864 17.85 -24.36 -38.60
CA GLY A 864 16.44 -23.98 -38.56
C GLY A 864 15.91 -23.39 -39.87
N TYR A 865 14.59 -23.16 -39.93
CA TYR A 865 13.89 -22.62 -41.12
C TYR A 865 13.45 -21.16 -40.96
N GLY A 866 13.88 -20.49 -39.89
CA GLY A 866 13.59 -19.08 -39.61
C GLY A 866 12.64 -18.89 -38.44
N ALA A 867 12.85 -17.79 -37.72
CA ALA A 867 12.19 -17.45 -36.47
C ALA A 867 11.89 -15.95 -36.36
N LYS A 868 10.92 -15.56 -35.54
CA LYS A 868 10.55 -14.16 -35.30
C LYS A 868 9.91 -13.97 -33.93
N LEU A 869 9.86 -12.73 -33.46
CA LEU A 869 9.13 -12.34 -32.27
C LEU A 869 7.87 -11.54 -32.65
N GLU A 870 6.78 -11.80 -31.94
CA GLU A 870 5.58 -10.97 -31.95
C GLU A 870 5.43 -10.28 -30.60
N PHE A 871 5.33 -8.96 -30.60
CA PHE A 871 5.33 -8.13 -29.39
C PHE A 871 4.33 -6.98 -29.55
N PRO A 872 3.05 -7.16 -29.16
CA PRO A 872 2.09 -6.07 -29.19
C PRO A 872 2.46 -5.01 -28.15
N GLU A 873 2.30 -3.74 -28.50
CA GLU A 873 2.53 -2.61 -27.58
C GLU A 873 1.37 -2.53 -26.57
N PRO A 874 1.63 -2.68 -25.25
CA PRO A 874 0.61 -2.61 -24.23
C PRO A 874 0.34 -1.17 -23.79
N ASP A 875 -0.87 -0.90 -23.30
CA ASP A 875 -1.19 0.39 -22.69
C ASP A 875 -0.36 0.64 -21.41
N PRO A 876 0.12 1.87 -21.18
CA PRO A 876 0.89 2.20 -19.97
C PRO A 876 -0.01 2.15 -18.72
N PRO A 877 0.48 1.64 -17.57
CA PRO A 877 -0.34 1.53 -16.37
C PRO A 877 -0.56 2.89 -15.71
N ALA A 878 -1.80 3.15 -15.28
CA ALA A 878 -2.18 4.40 -14.60
C ALA A 878 -1.70 4.49 -13.14
N GLU A 879 -1.45 3.35 -12.48
CA GLU A 879 -1.04 3.29 -11.08
C GLU A 879 0.50 3.37 -10.94
N PRO A 880 1.03 4.11 -9.96
CA PRO A 880 2.48 4.34 -9.81
C PRO A 880 3.28 3.06 -9.53
N ASP A 881 2.68 2.10 -8.82
CA ASP A 881 3.37 0.90 -8.35
C ASP A 881 3.23 -0.30 -9.30
N LYS A 882 2.37 -0.21 -10.32
CA LYS A 882 2.13 -1.33 -11.25
C LYS A 882 3.19 -1.38 -12.35
N PRO A 883 3.98 -2.46 -12.49
CA PRO A 883 4.99 -2.55 -13.54
C PRO A 883 4.36 -2.51 -14.94
N TRP A 884 5.03 -1.87 -15.90
CA TRP A 884 4.59 -1.82 -17.29
C TRP A 884 4.88 -3.17 -17.97
N ARG A 885 3.83 -3.99 -18.11
CA ARG A 885 3.96 -5.39 -18.57
C ARG A 885 3.92 -5.51 -20.09
N TRP A 886 5.08 -5.73 -20.70
CA TRP A 886 5.19 -6.13 -22.09
C TRP A 886 5.09 -7.65 -22.25
N THR A 887 4.69 -8.10 -23.43
CA THR A 887 4.57 -9.52 -23.76
C THR A 887 5.29 -9.83 -25.07
N VAL A 888 6.00 -10.95 -25.11
CA VAL A 888 6.72 -11.41 -26.30
C VAL A 888 6.32 -12.85 -26.60
N THR A 889 5.90 -13.10 -27.84
CA THR A 889 5.54 -14.43 -28.35
C THR A 889 6.52 -14.85 -29.44
N PRO A 890 7.47 -15.75 -29.14
CA PRO A 890 8.33 -16.34 -30.16
C PRO A 890 7.54 -17.21 -31.14
N LYS A 891 7.86 -17.10 -32.42
CA LYS A 891 7.29 -17.90 -33.51
C LYS A 891 8.40 -18.42 -34.42
N TRP A 892 8.33 -19.67 -34.87
CA TRP A 892 9.31 -20.22 -35.82
C TRP A 892 8.66 -21.17 -36.82
N ARG A 893 9.38 -21.47 -37.90
CA ARG A 893 8.95 -22.42 -38.93
C ARG A 893 9.43 -23.83 -38.58
N ARG A 894 8.56 -24.83 -38.77
CA ARG A 894 8.89 -26.26 -38.54
C ARG A 894 9.41 -26.98 -39.80
N SER A 895 9.17 -26.39 -40.96
CA SER A 895 9.62 -26.89 -42.26
C SER A 895 9.96 -25.71 -43.17
N GLU A 896 10.81 -25.96 -44.16
CA GLU A 896 11.13 -24.99 -45.19
C GLU A 896 9.85 -24.52 -45.90
N GLY A 897 9.67 -23.21 -46.06
CA GLY A 897 8.46 -22.61 -46.64
C GLY A 897 7.16 -22.68 -45.81
N GLY A 898 7.16 -23.30 -44.63
CA GLY A 898 5.97 -23.43 -43.77
C GLY A 898 5.58 -22.14 -43.02
N PRO A 899 4.35 -22.06 -42.46
CA PRO A 899 3.92 -20.91 -41.67
C PRO A 899 4.65 -20.80 -40.32
N PHE A 900 4.76 -19.58 -39.80
CA PHE A 900 5.28 -19.34 -38.45
C PHE A 900 4.30 -19.87 -37.39
N SER A 901 4.74 -20.86 -36.61
CA SER A 901 3.98 -21.41 -35.51
C SER A 901 4.45 -20.79 -34.19
N ALA A 902 3.51 -20.47 -33.31
CA ALA A 902 3.83 -20.00 -31.97
C ALA A 902 4.47 -21.10 -31.12
N PHE A 903 5.31 -20.68 -30.17
CA PHE A 903 6.05 -21.58 -29.29
C PHE A 903 5.17 -22.52 -28.45
N ASN A 904 3.93 -22.13 -28.16
CA ASN A 904 2.98 -22.86 -27.32
C ASN A 904 2.23 -23.99 -28.06
N VAL A 905 2.43 -24.14 -29.37
CA VAL A 905 1.85 -25.25 -30.13
C VAL A 905 2.61 -26.53 -29.80
N LYS A 906 1.91 -27.61 -29.40
CA LYS A 906 2.50 -28.93 -29.07
C LYS A 906 3.65 -29.30 -30.04
N GLY A 907 4.86 -29.42 -29.51
CA GLY A 907 6.10 -29.56 -30.27
C GLY A 907 7.06 -30.55 -29.62
N ASN A 908 8.12 -30.89 -30.33
CA ASN A 908 9.22 -31.70 -29.80
C ASN A 908 10.02 -30.86 -28.79
N THR A 909 10.11 -31.31 -27.54
CA THR A 909 10.82 -30.62 -26.45
C THR A 909 12.26 -30.29 -26.81
N ALA A 910 12.95 -31.15 -27.58
CA ALA A 910 14.32 -30.89 -28.02
C ALA A 910 14.43 -29.67 -28.95
N GLN A 911 13.45 -29.47 -29.84
CA GLN A 911 13.40 -28.26 -30.66
C GLN A 911 13.09 -27.02 -29.81
N MET A 912 12.30 -27.16 -28.75
CA MET A 912 11.97 -26.04 -27.87
C MET A 912 13.21 -25.54 -27.12
N ASP A 913 14.01 -26.45 -26.57
CA ASP A 913 15.25 -26.11 -25.86
C ASP A 913 16.28 -25.49 -26.82
N GLU A 914 16.39 -26.01 -28.04
CA GLU A 914 17.24 -25.43 -29.08
C GLU A 914 16.83 -23.98 -29.42
N LYS A 915 15.53 -23.71 -29.60
CA LYS A 915 15.02 -22.35 -29.86
C LYS A 915 15.17 -21.44 -28.64
N ALA A 916 15.02 -21.97 -27.43
CA ALA A 916 15.23 -21.22 -26.18
C ALA A 916 16.67 -20.70 -26.11
N VAL A 917 17.64 -21.58 -26.38
CA VAL A 917 19.06 -21.24 -26.45
C VAL A 917 19.33 -20.16 -27.50
N LYS A 918 18.84 -20.37 -28.72
CA LYS A 918 19.00 -19.39 -29.82
C LYS A 918 18.39 -18.04 -29.47
N LEU A 919 17.25 -18.01 -28.78
CA LEU A 919 16.58 -16.78 -28.34
C LEU A 919 17.40 -16.05 -27.26
N VAL A 920 17.98 -16.77 -26.30
CA VAL A 920 18.85 -16.18 -25.28
C VAL A 920 20.11 -15.58 -25.92
N CYS A 921 20.75 -16.32 -26.83
CA CYS A 921 21.89 -15.81 -27.58
C CYS A 921 21.51 -14.59 -28.45
N ALA A 922 20.35 -14.61 -29.10
CA ALA A 922 19.87 -13.47 -29.88
C ALA A 922 19.62 -12.23 -29.00
N ALA A 923 19.01 -12.41 -27.82
CA ALA A 923 18.77 -11.33 -26.88
C ALA A 923 20.06 -10.72 -26.35
N ALA A 924 21.02 -11.57 -25.97
CA ALA A 924 22.36 -11.17 -25.59
C ALA A 924 23.09 -10.38 -26.68
N LEU A 925 23.02 -10.83 -27.94
CA LEU A 925 23.69 -10.16 -29.07
C LEU A 925 23.01 -8.84 -29.46
N ALA A 926 21.68 -8.80 -29.41
CA ALA A 926 20.90 -7.59 -29.73
C ALA A 926 21.04 -6.49 -28.66
N GLY A 927 21.48 -6.83 -27.44
CA GLY A 927 21.85 -5.87 -26.40
C GLY A 927 23.02 -4.95 -26.78
N GLY A 928 23.73 -5.23 -27.88
CA GLY A 928 24.63 -4.27 -28.53
C GLY A 928 25.91 -3.94 -27.77
N SER A 929 26.25 -4.71 -26.73
CA SER A 929 27.53 -4.54 -26.05
C SER A 929 28.61 -5.40 -26.72
N ASP A 930 29.70 -4.80 -27.20
CA ASP A 930 30.94 -5.53 -27.58
C ASP A 930 31.64 -6.16 -26.35
N ARG A 931 31.02 -6.05 -25.17
CA ARG A 931 31.55 -6.52 -23.91
C ARG A 931 31.44 -8.05 -23.82
N PRO A 932 32.44 -8.71 -23.20
CA PRO A 932 32.37 -10.15 -23.01
C PRO A 932 31.16 -10.57 -22.18
N LEU A 933 30.41 -11.56 -22.65
CA LEU A 933 29.28 -12.16 -21.92
C LEU A 933 29.65 -13.58 -21.46
N LEU A 934 29.22 -13.94 -20.24
CA LEU A 934 29.32 -15.29 -19.71
C LEU A 934 27.94 -15.97 -19.70
N LEU A 935 27.79 -17.08 -20.40
CA LEU A 935 26.60 -17.94 -20.35
C LEU A 935 26.93 -19.20 -19.55
N ILE A 936 26.23 -19.46 -18.45
CA ILE A 936 26.42 -20.65 -17.62
C ILE A 936 25.23 -21.57 -17.78
N LEU A 937 25.47 -22.86 -18.03
CA LEU A 937 24.47 -23.90 -18.26
C LEU A 937 24.73 -25.09 -17.33
N ASP A 938 24.05 -25.16 -16.18
CA ASP A 938 23.98 -26.38 -15.36
C ASP A 938 23.26 -27.53 -16.10
N GLU A 939 23.59 -28.77 -15.75
CA GLU A 939 22.98 -29.99 -16.32
C GLU A 939 22.87 -30.03 -17.87
N LEU A 940 23.85 -29.48 -18.58
CA LEU A 940 23.91 -29.47 -20.04
C LEU A 940 23.73 -30.90 -20.57
N GLY A 941 22.60 -31.12 -21.27
CA GLY A 941 22.25 -32.42 -21.85
C GLY A 941 20.99 -33.12 -21.34
N ARG A 942 20.46 -32.71 -20.17
CA ARG A 942 19.38 -33.43 -19.47
C ARG A 942 18.10 -33.63 -20.30
N ASN A 943 17.70 -32.62 -21.07
CA ASN A 943 16.46 -32.62 -21.85
C ASN A 943 16.67 -32.92 -23.36
N LEU A 944 17.92 -33.19 -23.78
CA LEU A 944 18.27 -33.39 -25.18
C LEU A 944 18.31 -34.89 -25.56
N GLY A 945 17.68 -35.25 -26.67
CA GLY A 945 17.82 -36.58 -27.28
C GLY A 945 19.27 -36.87 -27.70
N SER A 946 19.66 -38.15 -27.77
CA SER A 946 21.07 -38.56 -28.01
C SER A 946 21.70 -38.00 -29.29
N GLN A 947 20.91 -37.76 -30.35
CA GLN A 947 21.37 -37.12 -31.59
C GLN A 947 21.58 -35.60 -31.44
N HIS A 948 20.70 -34.92 -30.70
CA HIS A 948 20.72 -33.46 -30.54
C HIS A 948 21.79 -32.96 -29.54
N ARG A 949 22.33 -33.84 -28.68
CA ARG A 949 23.39 -33.47 -27.73
C ARG A 949 24.69 -33.06 -28.38
N ARG A 950 25.10 -33.76 -29.46
CA ARG A 950 26.31 -33.42 -30.21
C ARG A 950 26.14 -32.10 -30.96
N GLU A 951 24.97 -31.89 -31.56
CA GLU A 951 24.62 -30.66 -32.27
C GLU A 951 24.58 -29.46 -31.32
N ALA A 952 24.05 -29.61 -30.11
CA ALA A 952 24.02 -28.55 -29.10
C ALA A 952 25.43 -28.13 -28.66
N VAL A 953 26.32 -29.08 -28.36
CA VAL A 953 27.72 -28.78 -27.97
C VAL A 953 28.46 -28.04 -29.08
N ALA A 954 28.29 -28.47 -30.33
CA ALA A 954 28.87 -27.79 -31.49
C ALA A 954 28.30 -26.38 -31.68
N LEU A 955 26.98 -26.21 -31.48
CA LEU A 955 26.31 -24.92 -31.56
C LEU A 955 26.86 -23.92 -30.54
N PHE A 956 27.00 -24.33 -29.27
CA PHE A 956 27.53 -23.45 -28.22
C PHE A 956 28.98 -23.04 -28.47
N GLU A 957 29.79 -23.97 -28.98
CA GLU A 957 31.16 -23.67 -29.32
C GLU A 957 31.26 -22.69 -30.50
N GLN A 958 30.46 -22.88 -31.55
CA GLN A 958 30.42 -21.99 -32.71
C GLN A 958 29.95 -20.58 -32.33
N ILE A 959 28.83 -20.48 -31.60
CA ILE A 959 28.30 -19.18 -31.12
C ILE A 959 29.34 -18.48 -30.24
N GLY A 960 29.99 -19.20 -29.33
CA GLY A 960 31.00 -18.62 -28.44
C GLY A 960 32.34 -18.29 -29.14
N ARG A 961 32.67 -18.93 -30.27
CA ARG A 961 33.85 -18.60 -31.07
C ARG A 961 33.63 -17.33 -31.89
N ASP A 962 32.46 -17.23 -32.54
CA ASP A 962 32.17 -16.16 -33.49
C ASP A 962 31.80 -14.84 -32.80
N ARG A 963 31.49 -14.88 -31.51
CA ARG A 963 31.04 -13.74 -30.70
C ARG A 963 31.85 -13.64 -29.41
N ASN A 964 31.83 -12.49 -28.73
CA ASN A 964 32.53 -12.28 -27.46
C ASN A 964 31.80 -12.98 -26.28
N ILE A 965 31.41 -14.25 -26.44
CA ILE A 965 30.60 -15.02 -25.49
C ILE A 965 31.41 -16.22 -25.00
N THR A 966 31.52 -16.38 -23.68
CA THR A 966 32.07 -17.57 -23.04
C THR A 966 30.91 -18.41 -22.54
N VAL A 967 30.81 -19.67 -22.94
CA VAL A 967 29.76 -20.60 -22.50
C VAL A 967 30.38 -21.60 -21.52
N ILE A 968 29.86 -21.75 -20.31
CA ILE A 968 30.30 -22.74 -19.33
C ILE A 968 29.17 -23.75 -19.12
N GLY A 969 29.37 -24.99 -19.55
CA GLY A 969 28.39 -26.07 -19.42
C GLY A 969 28.79 -27.11 -18.38
N ALA A 970 27.98 -27.33 -17.35
CA ALA A 970 28.12 -28.45 -16.43
C ALA A 970 27.50 -29.70 -17.06
N LEU A 971 28.32 -30.71 -17.33
CA LEU A 971 27.91 -31.88 -18.11
C LEU A 971 27.22 -32.94 -17.26
N GLN A 972 26.29 -33.63 -17.90
CA GLN A 972 25.82 -34.97 -17.50
C GLN A 972 26.86 -36.05 -17.88
N ASP A 973 26.85 -37.17 -17.16
CA ASP A 973 27.91 -38.21 -17.26
C ASP A 973 28.05 -38.81 -18.66
N ASP A 974 26.94 -38.95 -19.37
CA ASP A 974 26.91 -39.52 -20.70
C ASP A 974 27.36 -38.54 -21.81
N MET A 975 27.55 -37.26 -21.49
CA MET A 975 28.00 -36.22 -22.42
C MET A 975 29.52 -35.99 -22.43
N GLU A 976 30.23 -36.47 -21.41
CA GLU A 976 31.67 -36.23 -21.22
C GLU A 976 32.51 -36.62 -22.46
N ARG A 977 32.14 -37.72 -23.13
CA ARG A 977 32.84 -38.24 -24.32
C ARG A 977 32.77 -37.30 -25.52
N TYR A 978 31.71 -36.51 -25.64
CA TYR A 978 31.51 -35.57 -26.75
C TYR A 978 32.12 -34.20 -26.47
N ALA A 979 32.17 -33.82 -25.19
CA ALA A 979 32.69 -32.54 -24.75
C ALA A 979 34.20 -32.39 -24.97
N LEU A 980 35.01 -33.44 -24.73
CA LEU A 980 36.47 -33.38 -24.84
C LEU A 980 36.98 -32.95 -26.24
N ALA A 981 36.24 -33.30 -27.30
CA ALA A 981 36.63 -32.96 -28.67
C ALA A 981 36.17 -31.57 -29.12
N SER A 982 35.19 -30.97 -28.43
CA SER A 982 34.50 -29.76 -28.88
C SER A 982 34.66 -28.58 -27.91
N SER A 983 35.11 -28.81 -26.67
CA SER A 983 35.35 -27.74 -25.71
C SER A 983 36.74 -27.15 -25.87
N ARG A 984 36.86 -25.84 -25.69
CA ARG A 984 38.18 -25.17 -25.64
C ARG A 984 38.88 -25.42 -24.30
N LEU A 985 38.11 -25.55 -23.23
CA LEU A 985 38.59 -25.89 -21.90
C LEU A 985 37.70 -26.97 -21.29
N TYR A 986 38.33 -28.00 -20.75
CA TYR A 986 37.71 -29.08 -20.03
C TYR A 986 38.20 -29.06 -18.58
N VAL A 987 37.26 -28.95 -17.63
CA VAL A 987 37.51 -28.93 -16.20
C VAL A 987 36.81 -30.13 -15.57
N LYS A 988 37.56 -31.01 -14.89
CA LYS A 988 37.01 -32.15 -14.16
C LYS A 988 37.23 -31.98 -12.66
N LEU A 989 36.13 -31.82 -11.93
CA LEU A 989 36.12 -31.81 -10.46
C LEU A 989 36.16 -33.25 -9.95
N ARG A 990 37.07 -33.56 -9.04
CA ARG A 990 37.31 -34.93 -8.56
C ARG A 990 37.13 -35.05 -7.06
N ARG A 991 36.33 -36.02 -6.64
CA ARG A 991 36.20 -36.46 -5.25
C ARG A 991 36.48 -37.95 -5.19
N SER A 992 37.58 -38.33 -4.54
CA SER A 992 38.05 -39.72 -4.52
C SER A 992 37.36 -40.61 -3.49
N SER A 993 36.77 -40.02 -2.45
CA SER A 993 36.16 -40.73 -1.34
C SER A 993 35.09 -39.86 -0.67
N ASP A 994 34.08 -40.48 -0.07
CA ASP A 994 33.10 -39.78 0.75
C ASP A 994 33.70 -39.21 2.04
N THR A 995 34.83 -39.76 2.48
CA THR A 995 35.56 -39.37 3.70
C THR A 995 36.40 -38.09 3.54
N MET A 996 36.54 -37.54 2.33
CA MET A 996 37.28 -36.31 2.12
C MET A 996 36.36 -35.08 2.20
N PRO A 997 36.69 -34.06 3.02
CA PRO A 997 35.89 -32.85 3.17
C PRO A 997 35.90 -31.97 1.91
N TYR A 998 37.05 -31.87 1.24
CA TYR A 998 37.23 -31.12 0.00
C TYR A 998 37.61 -32.04 -1.17
N ASN A 999 37.34 -31.55 -2.38
CA ASN A 999 37.73 -32.19 -3.63
C ASN A 999 39.26 -32.22 -3.80
N GLN A 1000 39.74 -33.16 -4.60
CA GLN A 1000 41.11 -33.17 -5.08
C GLN A 1000 41.37 -32.03 -6.07
N ALA A 1001 42.65 -31.79 -6.38
CA ALA A 1001 43.04 -30.86 -7.44
C ALA A 1001 42.29 -31.18 -8.76
N PRO A 1002 41.60 -30.19 -9.36
CA PRO A 1002 40.80 -30.39 -10.55
C PRO A 1002 41.71 -30.68 -11.75
N VAL A 1003 41.25 -31.57 -12.63
CA VAL A 1003 41.94 -31.81 -13.91
C VAL A 1003 41.47 -30.75 -14.88
N VAL A 1004 42.39 -29.91 -15.35
CA VAL A 1004 42.09 -28.84 -16.31
C VAL A 1004 42.90 -29.10 -17.57
N LYS A 1005 42.24 -29.20 -18.72
CA LYS A 1005 42.87 -29.43 -20.03
C LYS A 1005 42.31 -28.46 -21.06
N GLY A 1006 43.19 -27.75 -21.76
CA GLY A 1006 42.83 -27.03 -22.97
C GLY A 1006 42.73 -27.95 -24.18
N ASN A 1007 42.01 -27.52 -25.22
CA ASN A 1007 42.11 -28.15 -26.54
C ASN A 1007 43.50 -27.94 -27.16
N GLU A 1008 43.76 -28.53 -28.34
CA GLU A 1008 45.07 -28.45 -29.01
C GLU A 1008 45.59 -27.00 -29.14
N ASP A 1009 44.71 -26.05 -29.46
CA ASP A 1009 45.06 -24.63 -29.62
C ASP A 1009 45.36 -23.91 -28.28
N ASN A 1010 44.74 -24.34 -27.17
CA ASN A 1010 44.82 -23.64 -25.89
C ASN A 1010 45.63 -24.36 -24.82
N ALA A 1011 46.16 -25.57 -25.08
CA ALA A 1011 46.89 -26.36 -24.10
C ALA A 1011 48.09 -25.61 -23.50
N ALA A 1012 48.90 -24.94 -24.35
CA ALA A 1012 50.05 -24.15 -23.90
C ALA A 1012 49.63 -22.94 -23.05
N ARG A 1013 48.54 -22.25 -23.43
CA ARG A 1013 48.00 -21.11 -22.69
C ARG A 1013 47.49 -21.51 -21.31
N VAL A 1014 46.78 -22.64 -21.22
CA VAL A 1014 46.27 -23.17 -19.95
C VAL A 1014 47.40 -23.51 -18.98
N GLU A 1015 48.49 -24.09 -19.47
CA GLU A 1015 49.63 -24.42 -18.62
C GLU A 1015 50.41 -23.18 -18.17
N LEU A 1016 50.62 -22.20 -19.07
CA LEU A 1016 51.20 -20.90 -18.72
C LEU A 1016 50.38 -20.19 -17.61
N LEU A 1017 49.06 -20.15 -17.74
CA LEU A 1017 48.19 -19.55 -16.72
C LEU A 1017 48.21 -20.34 -15.41
N ARG A 1018 48.30 -21.67 -15.46
CA ARG A 1018 48.43 -22.52 -14.27
C ARG A 1018 49.73 -22.22 -13.52
N GLU A 1019 50.85 -22.20 -14.23
CA GLU A 1019 52.18 -21.90 -13.65
C GLU A 1019 52.19 -20.50 -13.04
N TRP A 1020 51.66 -19.49 -13.75
CA TRP A 1020 51.55 -18.13 -13.24
C TRP A 1020 50.68 -18.02 -11.99
N MET A 1021 49.49 -18.61 -11.99
CA MET A 1021 48.62 -18.57 -10.80
C MET A 1021 49.28 -19.27 -9.60
N THR A 1022 50.01 -20.36 -9.84
CA THR A 1022 50.71 -21.08 -8.77
C THR A 1022 52.06 -20.47 -8.39
N SER A 1023 52.58 -19.47 -9.11
CA SER A 1023 53.86 -18.82 -8.81
C SER A 1023 53.76 -17.71 -7.77
N TYR A 1024 52.55 -17.22 -7.46
CA TYR A 1024 52.36 -16.16 -6.47
C TYR A 1024 52.85 -16.56 -5.07
N ARG A 1025 53.60 -15.68 -4.38
CA ARG A 1025 54.19 -15.93 -3.04
C ARG A 1025 53.89 -14.82 -2.03
N GLY A 1026 52.81 -14.05 -2.21
CA GLY A 1026 52.53 -12.87 -1.37
C GLY A 1026 53.42 -11.68 -1.75
N SER A 1027 53.62 -10.71 -0.85
CA SER A 1027 54.27 -9.40 -1.08
C SER A 1027 55.76 -9.40 -1.50
N THR A 1028 56.24 -10.50 -2.06
CA THR A 1028 57.54 -10.63 -2.71
C THR A 1028 57.31 -11.14 -4.13
N PRO A 1029 57.54 -10.33 -5.19
CA PRO A 1029 57.41 -10.80 -6.56
C PRO A 1029 58.44 -11.90 -6.80
N THR A 1030 58.01 -13.07 -7.28
CA THR A 1030 58.93 -14.18 -7.58
C THR A 1030 58.68 -14.70 -8.99
N LEU A 1031 59.35 -14.08 -9.96
CA LEU A 1031 59.85 -14.76 -11.15
C LEU A 1031 61.32 -14.36 -11.31
N GLU A 1032 62.21 -14.93 -10.49
CA GLU A 1032 63.58 -15.13 -10.95
C GLU A 1032 63.57 -16.42 -11.77
N LEU A 1033 63.49 -16.27 -13.10
CA LEU A 1033 63.76 -17.36 -14.03
C LEU A 1033 65.17 -17.88 -13.75
N ALA A 1034 65.28 -19.17 -13.47
CA ALA A 1034 66.58 -19.83 -13.32
C ALA A 1034 67.40 -19.60 -14.60
N SER A 1035 68.55 -18.93 -14.46
CA SER A 1035 69.53 -18.84 -15.54
C SER A 1035 69.96 -20.27 -15.93
N PRO A 1036 70.02 -20.61 -17.23
CA PRO A 1036 70.50 -21.91 -17.64
C PRO A 1036 71.98 -22.03 -17.27
N THR A 1037 72.30 -22.94 -16.36
CA THR A 1037 73.67 -23.38 -16.13
C THR A 1037 74.16 -24.08 -17.39
N LEU A 1038 75.12 -23.45 -18.07
CA LEU A 1038 75.93 -24.08 -19.11
C LEU A 1038 76.69 -25.27 -18.50
N THR A 1039 76.30 -26.48 -18.88
CA THR A 1039 77.19 -27.59 -19.28
C THR A 1039 76.48 -28.49 -20.26
#